data_AF-A0A8H5R252-F1
#
_entry.id   AF-A0A8H5R252-F1
#
_cell.length_a   1.000
_cell.length_b   1.000
_cell.length_c   1.000
_cell.angle_alpha   90.00
_cell.angle_beta   90.00
_cell.angle_gamma   90.00
#
_symmetry.space_group_name_H-M   'P 1'
#
loop_
_entity.id
_entity.type
_entity.pdbx_description
1 polymer ?
#
loop_
_entity_poly.entity_id
_entity_poly.type
_entity_poly.pdbx_seq_one_letter_code
_entity_poly.pdbx_strand_id
1 'polypeptide(L)'
;MLFNNLLSAVAVSALVTSVVGTSSRNSALPKRPHVEAAPYGTGKSFPVSPVRSRKDLCYVNAGKGKNIDDAPSILKAFKKCNKGGTIVLDQKYSIASPLDLTWLSHVDVIITGEVNFKSDPYYWADHSFKYDYQNMSSFWKIGGKDINIYGDLTKGASLLDGHGQAYWEEMAVNKTLLRPILLTIEDAHGLTMSNLRMRNPPNWFNIIVNSTDVLISDLDLEAKSLNGVKIANSDGWDTYRSDRIVIQDSVINNTDDCVSFKPNSTNVVVQNLVCNGSHGISVGSLGQYKGETDIVENLYIYNISMSNASDGARIKVWPGVETAFQDLLNGGGGLGRVRNVTYDTFYHENNDNAITITQCYGQKNQTLCNEFPANLTIKDVTMKNFWGTVSTKYDPRAGSLVCSAPDRCSNIVAEDIRVQVPSKKPPVYDLRIEYGCAYYVVFVILPLAQPYKDDDAGRVKQGLEGCLPHSYINAYVQEVSPYRGAPFPKKWRRNHPRSKNGCLTCRTKRKKCDEAKPICTACDRSQQDCLWPKTEENQQPDMQLSENTTQASSSNPPQNISLTAYGVPNVQSALRAAATSSPRAAPAYGNLAYLSDNSRRLYQHYVNTTAEMLTRGPSLDGNPFVQYLLPLASHDALVLNCVLAIGGAHVVINDTSPSNEGARGLEIAARGHYANVLSGIQKLLYYRTGQTVHTPEADTAPPSPSRVLLILLLLCVFDHVQGSSRSSIYHHLRASQEYITLITNDSNAPDELRNLRGFILELYAYHTMKLAITPRSLTSDEFVEVDPSVRSLDVLSGYKSRGYLIGFGKKLFELVPKVAKLVEARRKEEEQNRDRPTALTKEYNHMLQRLHSINEGDDDSNGLRPYKERAGATMIYQNALIVYLQSAFYRNMLANPELMFEIEQRIDQMMPNFYTLFVSESPFRRMLLWPGVIMGSCARSEKHIMGFRAGFKARATGTPGAVKTGARIIELLWNDPDPRAFGPRGLSYIMTKHGISCSLC
;
A
#
# COMPACT_ATOMS: atom_id res chain seq x y z
N MET A 1 -73.64 29.15 39.75
CA MET A 1 -73.55 29.16 41.23
C MET A 1 -73.27 27.74 41.70
N LEU A 2 -72.45 27.62 42.74
CA LEU A 2 -72.36 26.60 43.80
C LEU A 2 -73.22 25.29 43.77
N PHE A 3 -72.59 24.24 44.29
CA PHE A 3 -73.11 23.06 45.02
C PHE A 3 -73.79 21.85 44.30
N ASN A 4 -73.04 20.73 44.33
CA ASN A 4 -73.36 19.41 44.91
C ASN A 4 -74.55 18.52 44.46
N ASN A 5 -74.18 17.23 44.31
CA ASN A 5 -74.81 16.00 44.86
C ASN A 5 -75.39 14.93 43.91
N LEU A 6 -74.84 13.72 44.08
CA LEU A 6 -75.41 12.36 44.06
C LEU A 6 -76.61 12.03 43.14
N LEU A 7 -76.47 10.93 42.38
CA LEU A 7 -77.07 9.64 42.79
C LEU A 7 -76.52 8.43 42.00
N SER A 8 -76.62 7.26 42.61
CA SER A 8 -75.98 5.99 42.19
C SER A 8 -76.91 5.11 41.33
N ALA A 9 -76.33 4.17 40.58
CA ALA A 9 -77.01 2.96 40.11
C ALA A 9 -76.09 1.73 40.25
N VAL A 10 -76.68 0.55 40.46
CA VAL A 10 -76.06 -0.64 41.09
C VAL A 10 -75.75 -1.75 40.07
N ALA A 11 -74.79 -2.61 40.41
CA ALA A 11 -74.34 -3.76 39.61
C ALA A 11 -75.27 -5.00 39.71
N VAL A 12 -75.06 -6.02 38.85
CA VAL A 12 -74.72 -7.41 39.24
C VAL A 12 -74.52 -8.33 38.01
N SER A 13 -73.38 -9.04 38.05
CA SER A 13 -72.91 -10.28 37.39
C SER A 13 -73.69 -11.05 36.30
N ALA A 14 -72.95 -11.45 35.25
CA ALA A 14 -72.94 -12.83 34.72
C ALA A 14 -71.60 -13.14 34.03
N LEU A 15 -71.12 -14.40 34.10
CA LEU A 15 -69.82 -14.82 33.53
C LEU A 15 -69.83 -14.88 32.00
N VAL A 16 -68.78 -14.37 31.37
CA VAL A 16 -68.27 -14.91 30.09
C VAL A 16 -66.78 -15.18 30.24
N THR A 17 -66.39 -16.44 30.13
CA THR A 17 -65.00 -16.89 30.05
C THR A 17 -64.41 -16.47 28.71
N SER A 18 -63.97 -15.21 28.61
CA SER A 18 -63.12 -14.77 27.51
C SER A 18 -61.79 -15.54 27.58
N VAL A 19 -61.65 -16.54 26.72
CA VAL A 19 -60.39 -17.23 26.48
C VAL A 19 -59.34 -16.16 26.20
N VAL A 20 -58.32 -16.08 27.07
CA VAL A 20 -57.15 -15.23 26.80
C VAL A 20 -56.51 -15.78 25.54
N GLY A 21 -56.78 -15.14 24.42
CA GLY A 21 -56.18 -15.45 23.14
C GLY A 21 -54.67 -15.33 23.28
N THR A 22 -54.00 -16.46 23.41
CA THR A 22 -52.55 -16.56 23.29
C THR A 22 -52.20 -16.13 21.88
N SER A 23 -51.86 -14.84 21.72
CA SER A 23 -51.34 -14.26 20.49
C SER A 23 -50.30 -15.20 19.91
N SER A 24 -50.65 -15.93 18.86
CA SER A 24 -49.84 -17.03 18.37
C SER A 24 -48.49 -16.48 17.91
N ARG A 25 -47.39 -16.98 18.47
CA ARG A 25 -46.01 -16.66 18.08
C ARG A 25 -45.67 -17.29 16.72
N ASN A 26 -46.46 -16.92 15.70
CA ASN A 26 -46.52 -17.54 14.36
C ASN A 26 -45.84 -16.70 13.26
N SER A 27 -45.20 -15.58 13.58
CA SER A 27 -44.22 -14.98 12.68
C SER A 27 -42.99 -15.89 12.59
N ALA A 28 -42.77 -16.48 11.42
CA ALA A 28 -41.59 -17.32 11.20
C ALA A 28 -40.31 -16.48 11.39
N LEU A 29 -39.49 -16.84 12.38
CA LEU A 29 -38.24 -16.14 12.70
C LEU A 29 -37.34 -16.02 11.45
N PRO A 30 -36.66 -14.88 11.26
CA PRO A 30 -35.73 -14.69 10.16
C PRO A 30 -34.66 -15.80 10.16
N LYS A 31 -34.19 -16.16 8.96
CA LYS A 31 -32.99 -16.98 8.83
C LYS A 31 -31.78 -16.07 9.02
N ARG A 32 -30.69 -16.60 9.59
CA ARG A 32 -29.40 -15.89 9.65
C ARG A 32 -29.07 -15.34 8.25
N PRO A 33 -28.85 -14.03 8.09
CA PRO A 33 -28.42 -13.45 6.83
C PRO A 33 -27.06 -14.04 6.39
N HIS A 34 -26.86 -14.14 5.08
CA HIS A 34 -25.58 -14.54 4.51
C HIS A 34 -24.74 -13.28 4.27
N VAL A 35 -24.07 -12.82 5.32
CA VAL A 35 -23.25 -11.61 5.31
C VAL A 35 -21.82 -11.96 4.92
N GLU A 36 -21.30 -11.33 3.87
CA GLU A 36 -19.91 -11.44 3.42
C GLU A 36 -19.33 -10.06 3.14
N ALA A 37 -18.04 -9.88 3.42
CA ALA A 37 -17.33 -8.65 3.12
C ALA A 37 -17.18 -8.46 1.61
N ALA A 38 -17.83 -7.43 1.04
CA ALA A 38 -17.86 -7.20 -0.41
C ALA A 38 -18.08 -5.71 -0.79
N PRO A 39 -17.42 -5.21 -1.86
CA PRO A 39 -16.49 -5.92 -2.74
C PRO A 39 -15.09 -6.15 -2.13
N TYR A 40 -14.74 -5.47 -1.04
CA TYR A 40 -13.44 -5.62 -0.36
C TYR A 40 -13.59 -6.30 1.00
N GLY A 41 -12.51 -6.94 1.45
CA GLY A 41 -12.37 -7.54 2.77
C GLY A 41 -10.96 -7.33 3.31
N THR A 42 -10.70 -7.79 4.54
CA THR A 42 -9.50 -7.49 5.33
C THR A 42 -8.26 -8.32 4.95
N GLY A 43 -8.23 -8.87 3.73
CA GLY A 43 -7.16 -9.74 3.22
C GLY A 43 -7.16 -11.17 3.76
N LYS A 44 -8.06 -11.51 4.70
CA LYS A 44 -8.31 -12.88 5.19
C LYS A 44 -9.80 -13.17 5.17
N SER A 45 -10.18 -14.44 5.05
CA SER A 45 -11.55 -14.90 5.27
C SER A 45 -11.92 -14.79 6.74
N PHE A 46 -13.13 -14.33 7.02
CA PHE A 46 -13.70 -14.35 8.38
C PHE A 46 -13.84 -15.80 8.90
N PRO A 47 -13.79 -16.02 10.23
CA PRO A 47 -14.03 -17.33 10.82
C PRO A 47 -15.38 -17.92 10.41
N VAL A 48 -15.40 -19.21 10.09
CA VAL A 48 -16.64 -19.92 9.74
C VAL A 48 -17.55 -20.02 10.97
N SER A 49 -18.77 -19.48 10.87
CA SER A 49 -19.80 -19.60 11.91
C SER A 49 -20.83 -20.69 11.55
N PRO A 50 -20.85 -21.85 12.23
CA PRO A 50 -21.86 -22.88 11.99
C PRO A 50 -23.29 -22.39 12.26
N VAL A 51 -24.26 -22.85 11.47
CA VAL A 51 -25.69 -22.53 11.67
C VAL A 51 -26.18 -23.14 12.99
N ARG A 52 -26.85 -22.35 13.84
CA ARG A 52 -27.39 -22.85 15.12
C ARG A 52 -28.61 -23.74 14.92
N SER A 53 -28.79 -24.64 15.88
CA SER A 53 -29.99 -25.46 16.00
C SER A 53 -31.22 -24.57 16.29
N ARG A 54 -32.24 -24.65 15.43
CA ARG A 54 -33.55 -24.01 15.69
C ARG A 54 -34.38 -24.70 16.79
N LYS A 55 -33.85 -25.73 17.45
CA LYS A 55 -34.49 -26.38 18.62
C LYS A 55 -34.17 -25.65 19.93
N ASP A 56 -33.05 -24.94 19.98
CA ASP A 56 -32.49 -24.35 21.19
C ASP A 56 -32.76 -22.84 21.24
N LEU A 57 -34.05 -22.48 21.25
CA LEU A 57 -34.55 -21.11 21.22
C LEU A 57 -34.85 -20.57 22.64
N CYS A 58 -34.21 -19.45 23.00
CA CYS A 58 -34.48 -18.70 24.22
C CYS A 58 -35.21 -17.39 23.90
N TYR A 59 -36.54 -17.46 23.86
CA TYR A 59 -37.39 -16.27 23.83
C TYR A 59 -37.27 -15.51 25.15
N VAL A 60 -36.96 -14.21 25.07
CA VAL A 60 -36.98 -13.31 26.24
C VAL A 60 -38.42 -12.91 26.54
N ASN A 61 -38.85 -13.13 27.78
CA ASN A 61 -40.13 -12.63 28.26
C ASN A 61 -39.97 -11.17 28.68
N ALA A 62 -40.70 -10.26 28.04
CA ALA A 62 -40.79 -8.86 28.47
C ALA A 62 -41.65 -8.76 29.75
N GLY A 63 -41.27 -7.85 30.64
CA GLY A 63 -42.03 -7.50 31.84
C GLY A 63 -43.35 -6.79 31.53
N LYS A 64 -44.14 -6.55 32.58
CA LYS A 64 -45.43 -5.84 32.49
C LYS A 64 -45.51 -4.78 33.60
N GLY A 65 -45.82 -3.53 33.25
CA GLY A 65 -45.82 -2.39 34.17
C GLY A 65 -45.19 -1.13 33.56
N LYS A 66 -45.06 -0.06 34.36
CA LYS A 66 -44.43 1.21 33.93
C LYS A 66 -42.95 1.34 34.33
N ASN A 67 -42.51 0.64 35.38
CA ASN A 67 -41.15 0.67 35.92
C ASN A 67 -40.48 -0.70 35.73
N ILE A 68 -40.43 -1.20 34.49
CA ILE A 68 -39.83 -2.51 34.16
C ILE A 68 -38.33 -2.31 33.89
N ASP A 69 -37.52 -3.23 34.43
CA ASP A 69 -36.20 -3.55 33.91
C ASP A 69 -36.19 -4.99 33.36
N ASP A 70 -35.96 -5.12 32.06
CA ASP A 70 -35.86 -6.39 31.35
C ASP A 70 -34.43 -6.94 31.30
N ALA A 71 -33.41 -6.17 31.70
CA ALA A 71 -32.01 -6.62 31.68
C ALA A 71 -31.78 -7.97 32.40
N PRO A 72 -32.39 -8.26 33.57
CA PRO A 72 -32.28 -9.58 34.21
C PRO A 72 -32.90 -10.71 33.40
N SER A 73 -34.03 -10.46 32.72
CA SER A 73 -34.71 -11.43 31.85
C SER A 73 -33.90 -11.72 30.59
N ILE A 74 -33.31 -10.68 29.99
CA ILE A 74 -32.39 -10.78 28.86
C ILE A 74 -31.16 -11.60 29.26
N LEU A 75 -30.48 -11.20 30.34
CA LEU A 75 -29.30 -11.90 30.87
C LEU A 75 -29.56 -13.39 31.14
N LYS A 76 -30.74 -13.73 31.69
CA LYS A 76 -31.16 -15.12 31.93
C LYS A 76 -31.31 -15.92 30.63
N ALA A 77 -31.85 -15.33 29.57
CA ALA A 77 -31.99 -15.98 28.27
C ALA A 77 -30.63 -16.21 27.59
N PHE A 78 -29.73 -15.21 27.62
CA PHE A 78 -28.36 -15.36 27.15
C PHE A 78 -27.60 -16.44 27.93
N LYS A 79 -27.73 -16.50 29.26
CA LYS A 79 -27.10 -17.55 30.08
C LYS A 79 -27.61 -18.94 29.73
N LYS A 80 -28.90 -19.08 29.38
CA LYS A 80 -29.51 -20.36 29.01
C LYS A 80 -29.11 -20.84 27.60
N CYS A 81 -29.01 -19.95 26.62
CA CYS A 81 -28.73 -20.31 25.23
C CYS A 81 -27.28 -20.06 24.77
N ASN A 82 -26.36 -19.72 25.68
CA ASN A 82 -24.93 -19.69 25.36
C ASN A 82 -24.43 -21.09 24.93
N LYS A 83 -23.37 -21.15 24.11
CA LYS A 83 -22.74 -22.39 23.59
C LYS A 83 -23.61 -23.18 22.61
N GLY A 84 -24.18 -22.50 21.61
CA GLY A 84 -24.83 -23.13 20.45
C GLY A 84 -26.30 -22.76 20.22
N GLY A 85 -26.93 -22.07 21.17
CA GLY A 85 -28.35 -21.70 21.12
C GLY A 85 -28.63 -20.38 20.37
N THR A 86 -29.92 -20.03 20.33
CA THR A 86 -30.41 -18.81 19.68
C THR A 86 -31.28 -18.00 20.66
N ILE A 87 -30.91 -16.76 20.95
CA ILE A 87 -31.67 -15.82 21.78
C ILE A 87 -32.66 -15.08 20.87
N VAL A 88 -33.89 -14.86 21.33
CA VAL A 88 -34.94 -14.18 20.55
C VAL A 88 -35.54 -13.02 21.35
N LEU A 89 -35.38 -11.81 20.80
CA LEU A 89 -35.95 -10.54 21.25
C LEU A 89 -37.03 -10.11 20.24
N ASP A 90 -38.27 -10.54 20.48
CA ASP A 90 -39.43 -10.38 19.58
C ASP A 90 -40.51 -9.41 20.08
N GLN A 91 -40.37 -8.89 21.31
CA GLN A 91 -41.29 -7.96 21.96
C GLN A 91 -40.66 -6.58 22.20
N LYS A 92 -41.38 -5.68 22.88
CA LYS A 92 -40.82 -4.41 23.39
C LYS A 92 -40.22 -4.63 24.77
N TYR A 93 -38.92 -4.38 24.90
CA TYR A 93 -38.14 -4.51 26.13
C TYR A 93 -37.68 -3.13 26.63
N SER A 94 -37.55 -2.99 27.95
CA SER A 94 -37.08 -1.79 28.65
C SER A 94 -35.86 -2.14 29.51
N ILE A 95 -34.67 -1.73 29.07
CA ILE A 95 -33.43 -1.87 29.84
C ILE A 95 -33.28 -0.66 30.76
N ALA A 96 -33.25 -0.91 32.06
CA ALA A 96 -33.09 0.11 33.10
C ALA A 96 -31.96 -0.19 34.09
N SER A 97 -31.13 -1.22 33.83
CA SER A 97 -29.85 -1.44 34.50
C SER A 97 -28.76 -1.93 33.51
N PRO A 98 -27.46 -1.74 33.81
CA PRO A 98 -26.36 -2.08 32.91
C PRO A 98 -26.28 -3.58 32.59
N LEU A 99 -26.00 -3.93 31.32
CA LEU A 99 -26.01 -5.31 30.85
C LEU A 99 -24.65 -5.77 30.29
N ASP A 100 -24.03 -6.75 30.96
CA ASP A 100 -22.76 -7.37 30.56
C ASP A 100 -22.97 -8.74 29.88
N LEU A 101 -22.64 -8.80 28.60
CA LEU A 101 -22.68 -9.98 27.75
C LEU A 101 -21.33 -10.21 27.04
N THR A 102 -20.19 -9.94 27.68
CA THR A 102 -18.84 -10.13 27.07
C THR A 102 -18.34 -11.59 27.04
N TRP A 103 -19.14 -12.54 27.50
CA TRP A 103 -18.77 -13.93 27.75
C TRP A 103 -19.47 -14.94 26.80
N LEU A 104 -19.98 -14.47 25.66
CA LEU A 104 -20.75 -15.29 24.73
C LEU A 104 -19.86 -16.23 23.90
N SER A 105 -20.45 -17.33 23.44
CA SER A 105 -19.76 -18.39 22.71
C SER A 105 -20.76 -19.11 21.82
N HIS A 106 -20.56 -19.07 20.51
CA HIS A 106 -21.35 -19.80 19.51
C HIS A 106 -22.86 -19.51 19.60
N VAL A 107 -23.26 -18.23 19.54
CA VAL A 107 -24.69 -17.84 19.66
C VAL A 107 -25.22 -17.15 18.41
N ASP A 108 -26.53 -17.24 18.22
CA ASP A 108 -27.31 -16.31 17.38
C ASP A 108 -28.22 -15.45 18.28
N VAL A 109 -28.38 -14.19 17.93
CA VAL A 109 -29.22 -13.21 18.63
C VAL A 109 -30.17 -12.58 17.61
N ILE A 110 -31.44 -12.96 17.67
CA ILE A 110 -32.49 -12.47 16.78
C ILE A 110 -33.19 -11.28 17.43
N ILE A 111 -33.10 -10.09 16.84
CA ILE A 111 -33.76 -8.88 17.31
C ILE A 111 -34.78 -8.44 16.26
N THR A 112 -36.06 -8.71 16.51
CA THR A 112 -37.18 -8.31 15.64
C THR A 112 -38.19 -7.41 16.34
N GLY A 113 -38.17 -7.39 17.67
CA GLY A 113 -38.88 -6.42 18.50
C GLY A 113 -38.12 -5.10 18.68
N GLU A 114 -38.33 -4.47 19.83
CA GLU A 114 -37.73 -3.18 20.21
C GLU A 114 -37.00 -3.31 21.55
N VAL A 115 -35.71 -2.98 21.59
CA VAL A 115 -34.97 -2.81 22.84
C VAL A 115 -34.84 -1.32 23.11
N ASN A 116 -35.48 -0.85 24.19
CA ASN A 116 -35.47 0.55 24.60
C ASN A 116 -34.58 0.67 25.84
N PHE A 117 -33.71 1.67 25.89
CA PHE A 117 -32.99 2.03 27.11
C PHE A 117 -33.78 3.13 27.84
N LYS A 118 -34.02 2.94 29.15
CA LYS A 118 -34.79 3.90 29.95
C LYS A 118 -34.03 5.21 30.05
N SER A 119 -34.59 6.28 29.49
CA SER A 119 -34.01 7.63 29.58
C SER A 119 -34.00 8.14 31.01
N ASP A 120 -32.82 8.20 31.61
CA ASP A 120 -32.59 8.64 32.99
C ASP A 120 -31.15 9.19 33.12
N PRO A 121 -30.91 10.46 32.75
CA PRO A 121 -29.56 10.99 32.56
C PRO A 121 -28.64 10.81 33.76
N TYR A 122 -29.12 11.11 34.97
CA TYR A 122 -28.32 11.03 36.19
C TYR A 122 -28.12 9.58 36.66
N TYR A 123 -29.16 8.73 36.62
CA TYR A 123 -28.99 7.31 36.95
C TYR A 123 -27.89 6.67 36.08
N TRP A 124 -27.93 6.91 34.77
CA TRP A 124 -26.95 6.33 33.86
C TRP A 124 -25.59 7.02 33.92
N ALA A 125 -25.50 8.30 34.28
CA ALA A 125 -24.23 8.94 34.60
C ALA A 125 -23.51 8.24 35.77
N ASP A 126 -24.23 7.71 36.75
CA ASP A 126 -23.63 6.98 37.89
C ASP A 126 -23.41 5.49 37.62
N HIS A 127 -24.33 4.81 36.91
CA HIS A 127 -24.38 3.34 36.87
C HIS A 127 -23.84 2.70 35.57
N SER A 128 -23.69 3.44 34.47
CA SER A 128 -23.17 2.88 33.20
C SER A 128 -21.72 2.38 33.31
N PHE A 129 -21.35 1.35 32.54
CA PHE A 129 -19.97 0.85 32.50
C PHE A 129 -19.03 1.97 32.08
N LYS A 130 -17.95 2.22 32.82
CA LYS A 130 -16.99 3.32 32.59
C LYS A 130 -15.72 2.82 31.91
N TYR A 131 -15.12 3.68 31.08
CA TYR A 131 -13.82 3.46 30.46
C TYR A 131 -12.96 4.73 30.58
N ASP A 132 -11.68 4.58 30.89
CA ASP A 132 -10.75 5.71 31.07
C ASP A 132 -10.52 6.47 29.75
N TYR A 133 -10.55 5.76 28.63
CA TYR A 133 -10.41 6.38 27.30
C TYR A 133 -11.59 7.31 27.02
N GLN A 134 -11.29 8.60 26.85
CA GLN A 134 -12.24 9.69 26.57
C GLN A 134 -13.43 9.79 27.54
N ASN A 135 -13.29 9.33 28.79
CA ASN A 135 -14.36 9.28 29.80
C ASN A 135 -15.65 8.61 29.30
N MET A 136 -15.52 7.64 28.38
CA MET A 136 -16.67 6.95 27.79
C MET A 136 -17.47 6.20 28.85
N SER A 137 -18.76 6.05 28.60
CA SER A 137 -19.56 5.03 29.29
C SER A 137 -20.51 4.30 28.36
N SER A 138 -21.11 3.20 28.81
CA SER A 138 -22.00 2.37 27.98
C SER A 138 -23.18 1.77 28.75
N PHE A 139 -24.34 1.65 28.10
CA PHE A 139 -25.51 0.96 28.64
C PHE A 139 -25.32 -0.57 28.69
N TRP A 140 -24.70 -1.11 27.64
CA TRP A 140 -24.75 -2.51 27.23
C TRP A 140 -23.43 -2.84 26.55
N LYS A 141 -22.86 -4.01 26.85
CA LYS A 141 -21.70 -4.53 26.13
C LYS A 141 -21.87 -6.01 25.75
N ILE A 142 -21.53 -6.35 24.50
CA ILE A 142 -21.54 -7.71 23.95
C ILE A 142 -20.14 -8.12 23.51
N GLY A 143 -19.77 -9.37 23.75
CA GLY A 143 -18.42 -9.89 23.50
C GLY A 143 -18.31 -11.39 23.59
N GLY A 144 -17.13 -11.92 23.26
CA GLY A 144 -16.84 -13.34 23.21
C GLY A 144 -16.70 -13.87 21.77
N LYS A 145 -16.98 -15.15 21.53
CA LYS A 145 -16.56 -15.85 20.30
C LYS A 145 -17.73 -16.36 19.46
N ASP A 146 -17.66 -16.20 18.14
CA ASP A 146 -18.64 -16.73 17.17
C ASP A 146 -20.09 -16.29 17.50
N ILE A 147 -20.37 -15.00 17.28
CA ILE A 147 -21.63 -14.32 17.64
C ILE A 147 -22.29 -13.76 16.38
N ASN A 148 -23.56 -14.07 16.14
CA ASN A 148 -24.31 -13.49 15.02
C ASN A 148 -25.53 -12.74 15.55
N ILE A 149 -25.61 -11.42 15.34
CA ILE A 149 -26.72 -10.57 15.75
C ILE A 149 -27.48 -10.12 14.50
N TYR A 150 -28.78 -10.39 14.41
CA TYR A 150 -29.55 -10.00 13.22
C TYR A 150 -31.02 -9.74 13.48
N GLY A 151 -31.58 -8.84 12.67
CA GLY A 151 -33.02 -8.58 12.60
C GLY A 151 -33.62 -8.88 11.24
N ASP A 152 -34.74 -8.21 10.96
CA ASP A 152 -35.36 -8.15 9.64
C ASP A 152 -35.75 -6.67 9.39
N LEU A 153 -35.14 -6.01 8.39
CA LEU A 153 -35.53 -4.63 8.04
C LEU A 153 -36.84 -4.57 7.25
N THR A 154 -37.34 -5.70 6.75
CA THR A 154 -38.58 -5.81 5.96
C THR A 154 -39.82 -6.13 6.81
N LYS A 155 -39.63 -6.60 8.05
CA LYS A 155 -40.71 -7.02 8.97
C LYS A 155 -40.33 -6.79 10.43
N GLY A 156 -41.29 -6.39 11.26
CA GLY A 156 -41.02 -6.07 12.67
C GLY A 156 -40.31 -4.72 12.83
N ALA A 157 -39.90 -4.42 14.05
CA ALA A 157 -39.20 -3.18 14.37
C ALA A 157 -37.68 -3.33 14.16
N SER A 158 -37.11 -4.43 14.68
CA SER A 158 -35.68 -4.74 14.64
C SER A 158 -34.82 -3.59 15.20
N LEU A 159 -35.24 -3.04 16.34
CA LEU A 159 -34.84 -1.71 16.82
C LEU A 159 -34.08 -1.75 18.16
N LEU A 160 -32.98 -0.98 18.23
CA LEU A 160 -32.36 -0.50 19.47
C LEU A 160 -32.60 1.02 19.58
N ASP A 161 -33.26 1.50 20.63
CA ASP A 161 -33.51 2.95 20.85
C ASP A 161 -32.94 3.42 22.19
N GLY A 162 -32.03 4.39 22.14
CA GLY A 162 -31.34 4.96 23.30
C GLY A 162 -32.10 6.06 24.03
N HIS A 163 -33.22 6.56 23.49
CA HIS A 163 -34.02 7.66 24.04
C HIS A 163 -33.19 8.92 24.42
N GLY A 164 -32.22 9.26 23.59
CA GLY A 164 -31.18 10.27 23.85
C GLY A 164 -31.65 11.72 24.09
N GLN A 165 -32.91 12.06 23.79
CA GLN A 165 -33.44 13.43 23.85
C GLN A 165 -33.14 14.14 25.18
N ALA A 166 -33.45 13.51 26.32
CA ALA A 166 -33.22 14.13 27.64
C ALA A 166 -31.74 14.35 27.94
N TYR A 167 -30.84 13.52 27.40
CA TYR A 167 -29.39 13.69 27.55
C TYR A 167 -28.86 14.85 26.70
N TRP A 168 -29.41 15.06 25.50
CA TRP A 168 -29.03 16.19 24.64
C TRP A 168 -29.54 17.52 25.21
N GLU A 169 -30.70 17.52 25.86
CA GLU A 169 -31.23 18.66 26.62
C GLU A 169 -30.39 18.96 27.85
N GLU A 170 -30.08 17.95 28.67
CA GLU A 170 -29.27 18.11 29.88
C GLU A 170 -27.85 18.61 29.56
N MET A 171 -27.23 18.18 28.45
CA MET A 171 -25.92 18.67 27.99
C MET A 171 -25.88 20.17 27.68
N ALA A 172 -27.04 20.83 27.47
CA ALA A 172 -27.09 22.28 27.30
C ALA A 172 -26.89 23.03 28.64
N VAL A 173 -27.13 22.36 29.77
CA VAL A 173 -27.01 22.90 31.13
C VAL A 173 -25.77 22.32 31.84
N ASN A 174 -25.60 21.00 31.77
CA ASN A 174 -24.55 20.24 32.43
C ASN A 174 -23.63 19.56 31.40
N LYS A 175 -22.55 20.27 31.03
CA LYS A 175 -21.58 19.78 30.03
C LYS A 175 -20.71 18.61 30.51
N THR A 176 -20.67 18.33 31.81
CA THR A 176 -19.88 17.23 32.37
C THR A 176 -20.68 15.94 32.55
N LEU A 177 -21.95 15.90 32.11
CA LEU A 177 -22.78 14.70 32.12
C LEU A 177 -22.14 13.58 31.28
N LEU A 178 -21.79 12.46 31.93
CA LEU A 178 -21.38 11.25 31.24
C LEU A 178 -22.58 10.57 30.58
N ARG A 179 -22.57 10.50 29.24
CA ARG A 179 -23.65 9.93 28.43
C ARG A 179 -23.24 8.54 27.91
N PRO A 180 -24.06 7.50 28.11
CA PRO A 180 -23.73 6.16 27.65
C PRO A 180 -23.84 6.01 26.13
N ILE A 181 -22.91 5.24 25.59
CA ILE A 181 -22.93 4.68 24.23
C ILE A 181 -24.07 3.65 24.14
N LEU A 182 -24.74 3.61 23.00
CA LEU A 182 -25.91 2.73 22.79
C LEU A 182 -25.53 1.24 22.72
N LEU A 183 -24.44 0.90 22.03
CA LEU A 183 -23.94 -0.47 21.90
C LEU A 183 -22.39 -0.50 21.95
N THR A 184 -21.84 -1.17 22.96
CA THR A 184 -20.42 -1.54 22.95
C THR A 184 -20.25 -3.00 22.49
N ILE A 185 -19.37 -3.22 21.52
CA ILE A 185 -18.83 -4.53 21.17
C ILE A 185 -17.43 -4.60 21.77
N GLU A 186 -17.16 -5.54 22.68
CA GLU A 186 -15.92 -5.60 23.46
C GLU A 186 -15.41 -7.05 23.53
N ASP A 187 -14.11 -7.29 23.31
CA ASP A 187 -13.51 -8.65 23.32
C ASP A 187 -14.25 -9.65 22.38
N ALA A 188 -14.76 -9.15 21.24
CA ALA A 188 -15.46 -9.97 20.25
C ALA A 188 -14.47 -10.60 19.26
N HIS A 189 -14.58 -11.91 19.01
CA HIS A 189 -13.76 -12.65 18.06
C HIS A 189 -14.65 -13.48 17.11
N GLY A 190 -14.77 -13.03 15.87
CA GLY A 190 -15.73 -13.59 14.91
C GLY A 190 -17.16 -13.17 15.28
N LEU A 191 -17.51 -11.91 14.97
CA LEU A 191 -18.86 -11.38 15.18
C LEU A 191 -19.46 -10.89 13.86
N THR A 192 -20.72 -11.24 13.59
CA THR A 192 -21.51 -10.61 12.53
C THR A 192 -22.68 -9.82 13.13
N MET A 193 -22.97 -8.63 12.58
CA MET A 193 -24.18 -7.87 12.92
C MET A 193 -24.86 -7.34 11.66
N SER A 194 -26.17 -7.57 11.52
CA SER A 194 -26.90 -7.13 10.31
C SER A 194 -28.40 -6.87 10.48
N ASN A 195 -28.95 -6.06 9.57
CA ASN A 195 -30.39 -5.82 9.43
C ASN A 195 -31.07 -5.26 10.69
N LEU A 196 -30.42 -4.32 11.39
CA LEU A 196 -30.96 -3.63 12.57
C LEU A 196 -31.15 -2.13 12.33
N ARG A 197 -32.11 -1.57 13.07
CA ARG A 197 -32.30 -0.13 13.26
C ARG A 197 -31.71 0.29 14.59
N MET A 198 -31.00 1.40 14.61
CA MET A 198 -30.55 2.04 15.84
C MET A 198 -31.03 3.48 15.85
N ARG A 199 -31.54 3.95 17.00
CA ARG A 199 -32.16 5.27 17.13
C ARG A 199 -31.70 6.01 18.38
N ASN A 200 -31.59 7.32 18.23
CA ASN A 200 -31.47 8.32 19.31
C ASN A 200 -30.51 7.91 20.44
N PRO A 201 -29.21 7.70 20.17
CA PRO A 201 -28.26 7.37 21.21
C PRO A 201 -28.01 8.60 22.12
N PRO A 202 -27.81 8.44 23.44
CA PRO A 202 -27.38 9.54 24.30
C PRO A 202 -26.05 10.13 23.88
N ASN A 203 -25.12 9.27 23.46
CA ASN A 203 -23.76 9.58 22.98
C ASN A 203 -23.54 8.86 21.63
N TRP A 204 -22.38 8.23 21.42
CA TRP A 204 -22.13 7.42 20.22
C TRP A 204 -23.16 6.29 20.06
N PHE A 205 -23.46 5.90 18.82
CA PHE A 205 -24.24 4.70 18.53
C PHE A 205 -23.46 3.45 18.91
N ASN A 206 -22.23 3.31 18.41
CA ASN A 206 -21.46 2.08 18.53
C ASN A 206 -19.98 2.33 18.78
N ILE A 207 -19.35 1.44 19.56
CA ILE A 207 -17.89 1.27 19.54
C ILE A 207 -17.51 -0.22 19.53
N ILE A 208 -16.47 -0.55 18.78
CA ILE A 208 -15.81 -1.86 18.72
C ILE A 208 -14.46 -1.75 19.46
N VAL A 209 -14.31 -2.48 20.56
CA VAL A 209 -13.18 -2.43 21.51
C VAL A 209 -12.51 -3.80 21.60
N ASN A 210 -11.17 -3.86 21.58
CA ASN A 210 -10.38 -5.09 21.80
C ASN A 210 -10.75 -6.29 20.89
N SER A 211 -11.41 -6.03 19.76
CA SER A 211 -12.11 -7.05 18.99
C SER A 211 -11.38 -7.44 17.71
N THR A 212 -11.74 -8.59 17.14
CA THR A 212 -11.15 -9.10 15.92
C THR A 212 -12.16 -9.87 15.07
N ASP A 213 -12.05 -9.77 13.75
CA ASP A 213 -12.98 -10.44 12.81
C ASP A 213 -14.44 -10.03 13.05
N VAL A 214 -14.71 -8.72 13.01
CA VAL A 214 -16.07 -8.16 13.14
C VAL A 214 -16.59 -7.68 11.79
N LEU A 215 -17.77 -8.13 11.37
CA LEU A 215 -18.44 -7.78 10.12
C LEU A 215 -19.83 -7.19 10.38
N ILE A 216 -20.00 -5.92 10.03
CA ILE A 216 -21.24 -5.15 10.19
C ILE A 216 -21.82 -4.83 8.81
N SER A 217 -23.11 -5.11 8.57
CA SER A 217 -23.78 -4.90 7.28
C SER A 217 -25.23 -4.46 7.43
N ASP A 218 -25.80 -3.77 6.43
CA ASP A 218 -27.24 -3.49 6.33
C ASP A 218 -27.86 -2.85 7.58
N LEU A 219 -27.24 -1.80 8.14
CA LEU A 219 -27.76 -1.07 9.29
C LEU A 219 -28.39 0.28 8.91
N ASP A 220 -29.35 0.70 9.73
CA ASP A 220 -30.09 1.95 9.61
C ASP A 220 -29.96 2.73 10.94
N LEU A 221 -29.09 3.74 10.97
CA LEU A 221 -28.81 4.60 12.14
C LEU A 221 -29.43 5.99 11.91
N GLU A 222 -30.16 6.50 12.91
CA GLU A 222 -30.74 7.85 12.87
C GLU A 222 -30.82 8.48 14.28
N ALA A 223 -30.18 9.64 14.45
CA ALA A 223 -30.30 10.45 15.66
C ALA A 223 -31.12 11.71 15.32
N LYS A 224 -32.28 11.88 15.94
CA LYS A 224 -33.22 12.95 15.59
C LYS A 224 -33.76 13.68 16.81
N SER A 225 -33.46 14.97 16.87
CA SER A 225 -33.94 15.89 17.90
C SER A 225 -35.42 16.23 17.70
N LEU A 226 -36.20 16.20 18.79
CA LEU A 226 -37.65 16.49 18.76
C LEU A 226 -37.96 17.99 18.74
N ASN A 227 -37.06 18.81 19.28
CA ASN A 227 -37.25 20.27 19.48
C ASN A 227 -36.10 21.12 18.90
N GLY A 228 -35.17 20.52 18.17
CA GLY A 228 -34.03 21.22 17.59
C GLY A 228 -32.85 21.42 18.54
N VAL A 229 -32.86 20.84 19.76
CA VAL A 229 -31.67 20.79 20.60
C VAL A 229 -30.50 20.13 19.85
N LYS A 230 -29.29 20.68 20.03
CA LYS A 230 -28.09 20.19 19.36
C LYS A 230 -27.71 18.80 19.91
N ILE A 231 -27.76 17.80 19.04
CA ILE A 231 -27.17 16.48 19.30
C ILE A 231 -25.66 16.61 19.19
N ALA A 232 -24.92 16.26 20.25
CA ALA A 232 -23.46 16.23 20.27
C ALA A 232 -22.97 14.78 20.35
N ASN A 233 -21.90 14.44 19.61
CA ASN A 233 -21.23 13.13 19.70
C ASN A 233 -22.19 11.96 19.44
N SER A 234 -22.88 11.97 18.29
CA SER A 234 -23.70 10.84 17.85
C SER A 234 -22.96 9.95 16.86
N ASP A 235 -21.66 9.71 17.10
CA ASP A 235 -20.76 8.96 16.23
C ASP A 235 -21.36 7.60 15.83
N GLY A 236 -21.36 7.27 14.54
CA GLY A 236 -22.06 6.09 13.99
C GLY A 236 -21.37 4.78 14.36
N TRP A 237 -20.06 4.74 14.16
CA TRP A 237 -19.18 3.63 14.52
C TRP A 237 -17.80 4.11 14.94
N ASP A 238 -17.37 3.71 16.12
CA ASP A 238 -15.97 3.81 16.53
C ASP A 238 -15.27 2.45 16.52
N THR A 239 -13.99 2.44 16.14
CA THR A 239 -13.09 1.29 16.35
C THR A 239 -11.95 1.68 17.28
N TYR A 240 -11.62 0.83 18.24
CA TYR A 240 -10.56 1.05 19.23
C TYR A 240 -9.87 -0.28 19.57
N ARG A 241 -8.54 -0.32 19.58
CA ARG A 241 -7.72 -1.53 19.87
C ARG A 241 -8.20 -2.79 19.15
N SER A 242 -8.58 -2.67 17.87
CA SER A 242 -9.31 -3.72 17.12
C SER A 242 -8.71 -3.98 15.74
N ASP A 243 -8.80 -5.23 15.27
CA ASP A 243 -8.17 -5.71 14.04
C ASP A 243 -9.17 -6.45 13.11
N ARG A 244 -9.00 -6.37 11.79
CA ARG A 244 -9.85 -7.06 10.80
C ARG A 244 -11.35 -6.77 10.98
N ILE A 245 -11.71 -5.49 10.83
CA ILE A 245 -13.09 -5.00 10.95
C ILE A 245 -13.62 -4.65 9.56
N VAL A 246 -14.89 -4.97 9.28
CA VAL A 246 -15.61 -4.53 8.07
C VAL A 246 -16.92 -3.88 8.48
N ILE A 247 -17.17 -2.66 8.00
CA ILE A 247 -18.44 -1.95 8.18
C ILE A 247 -18.97 -1.59 6.79
N GLN A 248 -20.14 -2.12 6.43
CA GLN A 248 -20.66 -1.96 5.06
C GLN A 248 -22.17 -1.74 4.95
N ASP A 249 -22.59 -1.35 3.75
CA ASP A 249 -23.98 -1.37 3.25
C ASP A 249 -25.01 -0.68 4.18
N SER A 250 -24.58 0.35 4.92
CA SER A 250 -25.36 0.98 6.00
C SER A 250 -25.66 2.46 5.74
N VAL A 251 -26.79 2.92 6.29
CA VAL A 251 -27.23 4.32 6.25
C VAL A 251 -27.11 4.93 7.65
N ILE A 252 -26.44 6.07 7.76
CA ILE A 252 -26.11 6.73 9.03
C ILE A 252 -26.51 8.21 8.94
N ASN A 253 -27.58 8.58 9.66
CA ASN A 253 -28.01 9.96 9.85
C ASN A 253 -27.66 10.40 11.27
N ASN A 254 -26.62 11.23 11.41
CA ASN A 254 -26.12 11.64 12.71
C ASN A 254 -25.61 13.09 12.70
N THR A 255 -24.91 13.50 13.75
CA THR A 255 -24.37 14.85 13.95
C THR A 255 -22.89 14.87 14.33
N ASP A 256 -22.21 13.73 14.20
CA ASP A 256 -20.76 13.58 14.47
C ASP A 256 -20.16 12.53 13.52
N ASP A 257 -18.96 12.00 13.79
CA ASP A 257 -18.27 11.08 12.87
C ASP A 257 -19.14 9.90 12.39
N CYS A 258 -19.17 9.62 11.09
CA CYS A 258 -19.96 8.52 10.52
C CYS A 258 -19.30 7.17 10.83
N VAL A 259 -17.98 7.13 10.63
CA VAL A 259 -17.08 6.12 11.20
C VAL A 259 -15.82 6.83 11.68
N SER A 260 -15.34 6.50 12.88
CA SER A 260 -14.10 7.03 13.45
C SER A 260 -13.14 5.92 13.90
N PHE A 261 -11.88 6.04 13.51
CA PHE A 261 -10.82 5.09 13.85
C PHE A 261 -10.00 5.66 15.03
N LYS A 262 -10.40 5.28 16.25
CA LYS A 262 -9.67 5.57 17.49
C LYS A 262 -8.38 4.69 17.57
N PRO A 263 -7.48 4.89 18.55
CA PRO A 263 -6.16 4.27 18.58
C PRO A 263 -6.15 2.74 18.47
N ASN A 264 -5.06 2.21 17.89
CA ASN A 264 -4.79 0.79 17.71
C ASN A 264 -5.88 0.07 16.87
N SER A 265 -6.43 0.77 15.90
CA SER A 265 -7.34 0.24 14.87
C SER A 265 -6.56 -0.17 13.62
N THR A 266 -6.60 -1.45 13.24
CA THR A 266 -5.83 -1.96 12.10
C THR A 266 -6.62 -2.87 11.15
N ASN A 267 -6.25 -2.88 9.88
CA ASN A 267 -6.84 -3.72 8.84
C ASN A 267 -8.39 -3.57 8.77
N VAL A 268 -8.87 -2.33 8.64
CA VAL A 268 -10.31 -2.02 8.62
C VAL A 268 -10.77 -1.63 7.22
N VAL A 269 -11.92 -2.18 6.80
CA VAL A 269 -12.61 -1.80 5.57
C VAL A 269 -13.93 -1.10 5.92
N VAL A 270 -14.19 0.04 5.30
CA VAL A 270 -15.47 0.75 5.40
C VAL A 270 -16.00 0.95 3.99
N GLN A 271 -17.16 0.39 3.64
CA GLN A 271 -17.63 0.42 2.25
C GLN A 271 -19.14 0.59 2.04
N ASN A 272 -19.52 1.22 0.93
CA ASN A 272 -20.93 1.38 0.52
C ASN A 272 -21.82 2.11 1.56
N LEU A 273 -21.25 3.07 2.31
CA LEU A 273 -22.01 3.81 3.32
C LEU A 273 -22.69 5.07 2.77
N VAL A 274 -23.88 5.36 3.31
CA VAL A 274 -24.58 6.64 3.11
C VAL A 274 -24.61 7.39 4.43
N CYS A 275 -23.79 8.43 4.55
CA CYS A 275 -23.62 9.25 5.75
C CYS A 275 -24.28 10.62 5.55
N ASN A 276 -25.04 11.12 6.53
CA ASN A 276 -25.72 12.41 6.43
C ASN A 276 -25.72 13.17 7.77
N GLY A 277 -25.41 14.47 7.73
CA GLY A 277 -25.31 15.37 8.91
C GLY A 277 -24.01 15.24 9.72
N SER A 278 -23.10 14.38 9.23
CA SER A 278 -21.95 13.84 9.97
C SER A 278 -20.78 14.82 10.14
N HIS A 279 -19.73 14.40 10.87
CA HIS A 279 -18.40 15.00 10.79
C HIS A 279 -17.39 14.21 9.92
N GLY A 280 -17.86 13.24 9.14
CA GLY A 280 -17.07 12.56 8.10
C GLY A 280 -16.64 11.13 8.44
N ILE A 281 -15.79 10.55 7.61
CA ILE A 281 -15.04 9.32 7.94
C ILE A 281 -13.68 9.76 8.47
N SER A 282 -13.45 9.54 9.77
CA SER A 282 -12.35 10.16 10.52
C SER A 282 -11.33 9.17 11.03
N VAL A 283 -10.05 9.40 10.74
CA VAL A 283 -8.97 8.85 11.56
C VAL A 283 -8.77 9.74 12.79
N GLY A 284 -8.87 9.15 13.98
CA GLY A 284 -8.63 9.84 15.26
C GLY A 284 -9.85 10.54 15.88
N SER A 285 -9.66 11.37 16.91
CA SER A 285 -8.39 12.00 17.27
C SER A 285 -7.34 11.04 17.85
N LEU A 286 -6.10 11.16 17.38
CA LEU A 286 -4.93 10.41 17.86
C LEU A 286 -3.88 11.34 18.50
N GLY A 287 -3.00 10.79 19.34
CA GLY A 287 -1.96 11.53 20.07
C GLY A 287 -2.48 12.27 21.31
N GLN A 288 -3.67 11.89 21.81
CA GLN A 288 -4.34 12.64 22.88
C GLN A 288 -3.64 12.50 24.25
N TYR A 289 -3.16 11.30 24.58
CA TYR A 289 -2.64 11.00 25.91
C TYR A 289 -1.11 10.91 25.89
N LYS A 290 -0.45 11.73 26.70
CA LYS A 290 1.01 11.74 26.83
C LYS A 290 1.49 10.42 27.44
N GLY A 291 2.50 9.81 26.81
CA GLY A 291 3.02 8.48 27.18
C GLY A 291 2.39 7.33 26.40
N GLU A 292 1.17 7.51 25.89
CA GLU A 292 0.52 6.52 25.03
C GLU A 292 1.03 6.57 23.59
N THR A 293 0.84 5.46 22.86
CA THR A 293 1.23 5.30 21.47
C THR A 293 0.05 4.84 20.62
N ASP A 294 -0.44 5.75 19.76
CA ASP A 294 -1.64 5.55 18.96
C ASP A 294 -1.30 5.09 17.54
N ILE A 295 -1.62 3.85 17.19
CA ILE A 295 -1.35 3.28 15.86
C ILE A 295 -2.65 3.11 15.08
N VAL A 296 -2.77 3.66 13.87
CA VAL A 296 -3.91 3.39 12.98
C VAL A 296 -3.39 3.08 11.58
N GLU A 297 -3.55 1.83 11.13
CA GLU A 297 -2.94 1.37 9.87
C GLU A 297 -3.79 0.42 9.03
N ASN A 298 -3.55 0.43 7.72
CA ASN A 298 -4.21 -0.44 6.74
C ASN A 298 -5.73 -0.22 6.72
N LEU A 299 -6.16 1.00 6.41
CA LEU A 299 -7.56 1.35 6.26
C LEU A 299 -7.93 1.47 4.77
N TYR A 300 -9.04 0.85 4.37
CA TYR A 300 -9.60 1.01 3.02
C TYR A 300 -11.05 1.46 3.10
N ILE A 301 -11.28 2.73 2.79
CA ILE A 301 -12.58 3.39 2.82
C ILE A 301 -13.03 3.55 1.36
N TYR A 302 -14.13 2.90 0.98
CA TYR A 302 -14.55 2.75 -0.42
C TYR A 302 -16.03 3.07 -0.67
N ASN A 303 -16.36 3.79 -1.74
CA ASN A 303 -17.74 4.02 -2.18
C ASN A 303 -18.61 4.63 -1.06
N ILE A 304 -18.24 5.82 -0.60
CA ILE A 304 -18.96 6.56 0.44
C ILE A 304 -19.76 7.68 -0.20
N SER A 305 -21.03 7.81 0.18
CA SER A 305 -21.86 8.99 -0.12
C SER A 305 -22.06 9.80 1.16
N MET A 306 -21.57 11.03 1.18
CA MET A 306 -21.59 11.91 2.35
C MET A 306 -22.38 13.18 2.03
N SER A 307 -23.35 13.54 2.86
CA SER A 307 -24.12 14.78 2.70
C SER A 307 -24.27 15.62 3.97
N ASN A 308 -24.35 16.93 3.82
CA ASN A 308 -24.58 17.89 4.91
C ASN A 308 -23.59 17.75 6.09
N ALA A 309 -22.37 17.29 5.83
CA ALA A 309 -21.37 16.97 6.83
C ALA A 309 -20.31 18.08 7.00
N SER A 310 -19.61 18.15 8.14
CA SER A 310 -18.48 19.09 8.27
C SER A 310 -17.29 18.71 7.39
N ASP A 311 -17.07 17.41 7.19
CA ASP A 311 -15.94 16.87 6.44
C ASP A 311 -16.34 15.58 5.70
N GLY A 312 -15.65 15.26 4.61
CA GLY A 312 -15.77 13.97 3.93
C GLY A 312 -14.76 12.96 4.45
N ALA A 313 -13.55 12.99 3.90
CA ALA A 313 -12.41 12.22 4.40
C ALA A 313 -11.61 13.06 5.41
N ARG A 314 -11.37 12.54 6.61
CA ARG A 314 -10.78 13.32 7.71
C ARG A 314 -9.67 12.58 8.47
N ILE A 315 -8.60 13.28 8.85
CA ILE A 315 -7.55 12.81 9.77
C ILE A 315 -7.31 13.87 10.84
N LYS A 316 -7.46 13.50 12.11
CA LYS A 316 -7.33 14.37 13.30
C LYS A 316 -6.24 13.87 14.22
N VAL A 317 -5.23 14.69 14.49
CA VAL A 317 -4.14 14.39 15.41
C VAL A 317 -3.91 15.60 16.33
N TRP A 318 -3.73 15.35 17.62
CA TRP A 318 -3.40 16.38 18.61
C TRP A 318 -1.93 16.86 18.46
N PRO A 319 -1.60 18.10 18.83
CA PRO A 319 -0.22 18.61 18.80
C PRO A 319 0.69 17.92 19.82
N GLY A 320 1.99 18.25 19.81
CA GLY A 320 3.02 17.65 20.69
C GLY A 320 2.99 18.10 22.15
N VAL A 321 2.10 19.04 22.49
CA VAL A 321 1.87 19.56 23.84
C VAL A 321 0.41 19.34 24.24
N GLU A 322 0.16 19.19 25.53
CA GLU A 322 -1.19 19.14 26.07
C GLU A 322 -1.93 20.47 25.87
N THR A 323 -3.19 20.41 25.45
CA THR A 323 -4.01 21.57 25.11
C THR A 323 -5.40 21.47 25.71
N ALA A 324 -5.83 22.59 26.31
CA ALA A 324 -7.19 22.76 26.82
C ALA A 324 -8.14 23.07 25.65
N PHE A 325 -9.08 22.16 25.38
CA PHE A 325 -10.00 22.25 24.25
C PHE A 325 -11.47 22.27 24.69
N GLN A 326 -11.88 21.37 25.60
CA GLN A 326 -13.23 21.32 26.18
C GLN A 326 -13.21 20.74 27.61
N ASP A 327 -14.29 20.98 28.37
CA ASP A 327 -14.40 20.62 29.80
C ASP A 327 -14.00 19.16 30.13
N LEU A 328 -14.37 18.20 29.26
CA LEU A 328 -14.02 16.77 29.39
C LEU A 328 -13.11 16.23 28.27
N LEU A 329 -12.62 17.08 27.36
CA LEU A 329 -11.82 16.66 26.21
C LEU A 329 -10.62 17.58 26.03
N ASN A 330 -9.50 17.20 26.65
CA ASN A 330 -8.19 17.86 26.58
C ASN A 330 -7.12 16.83 26.20
N GLY A 331 -5.96 17.28 25.73
CA GLY A 331 -4.84 16.38 25.45
C GLY A 331 -3.81 16.92 24.46
N GLY A 332 -2.89 16.03 24.10
CA GLY A 332 -1.75 16.24 23.22
C GLY A 332 -0.46 15.65 23.79
N GLY A 333 0.58 15.54 22.96
CA GLY A 333 1.87 14.96 23.31
C GLY A 333 1.96 13.44 23.22
N GLY A 334 0.87 12.73 22.89
CA GLY A 334 0.89 11.29 22.62
C GLY A 334 1.68 10.92 21.35
N LEU A 335 2.28 9.73 21.34
CA LEU A 335 3.10 9.22 20.24
C LEU A 335 2.23 8.44 19.23
N GLY A 336 2.82 8.03 18.11
CA GLY A 336 2.22 7.00 17.25
C GLY A 336 2.38 7.23 15.75
N ARG A 337 1.45 6.65 14.97
CA ARG A 337 1.43 6.76 13.50
C ARG A 337 0.06 6.46 12.88
N VAL A 338 -0.26 7.20 11.82
CA VAL A 338 -1.25 6.84 10.80
C VAL A 338 -0.50 6.36 9.56
N ARG A 339 -0.83 5.18 9.00
CA ARG A 339 -0.17 4.70 7.77
C ARG A 339 -1.08 3.85 6.89
N ASN A 340 -0.90 3.94 5.57
CA ASN A 340 -1.61 3.11 4.59
C ASN A 340 -3.13 3.26 4.74
N VAL A 341 -3.61 4.49 4.53
CA VAL A 341 -5.02 4.87 4.61
C VAL A 341 -5.47 5.29 3.23
N THR A 342 -6.42 4.56 2.64
CA THR A 342 -7.00 4.93 1.35
C THR A 342 -8.47 5.32 1.49
N TYR A 343 -8.82 6.50 1.01
CA TYR A 343 -10.18 6.92 0.70
C TYR A 343 -10.35 6.85 -0.82
N ASP A 344 -11.32 6.07 -1.28
CA ASP A 344 -11.55 5.79 -2.70
C ASP A 344 -13.04 5.90 -3.01
N THR A 345 -13.38 6.58 -4.10
CA THR A 345 -14.75 6.66 -4.62
C THR A 345 -15.68 7.35 -3.60
N PHE A 346 -15.55 8.68 -3.48
CA PHE A 346 -16.20 9.48 -2.43
C PHE A 346 -17.09 10.57 -3.04
N TYR A 347 -18.39 10.53 -2.76
CA TYR A 347 -19.37 11.52 -3.21
C TYR A 347 -19.68 12.54 -2.11
N HIS A 348 -19.70 13.83 -2.48
CA HIS A 348 -19.98 14.94 -1.59
C HIS A 348 -21.22 15.72 -2.02
N GLU A 349 -22.16 15.94 -1.09
CA GLU A 349 -23.34 16.78 -1.32
C GLU A 349 -23.54 17.74 -0.14
N ASN A 350 -23.16 19.01 -0.31
CA ASN A 350 -23.26 20.05 0.72
C ASN A 350 -22.41 19.76 2.00
N ASN A 351 -21.23 19.18 1.83
CA ASN A 351 -20.26 19.00 2.92
C ASN A 351 -19.35 20.22 3.05
N ASP A 352 -19.01 20.70 4.26
CA ASP A 352 -18.21 21.92 4.41
C ASP A 352 -16.77 21.77 3.88
N ASN A 353 -16.13 20.62 4.13
CA ASN A 353 -14.87 20.23 3.49
C ASN A 353 -15.04 18.86 2.82
N ALA A 354 -14.39 18.64 1.68
CA ALA A 354 -14.24 17.31 1.10
C ALA A 354 -13.10 16.51 1.76
N ILE A 355 -11.98 17.20 2.04
CA ILE A 355 -10.75 16.62 2.57
C ILE A 355 -10.27 17.48 3.74
N THR A 356 -10.01 16.86 4.89
CA THR A 356 -9.40 17.50 6.06
C THR A 356 -8.29 16.64 6.66
N ILE A 357 -7.07 17.17 6.73
CA ILE A 357 -5.98 16.60 7.53
C ILE A 357 -5.52 17.68 8.50
N THR A 358 -5.45 17.36 9.79
CA THR A 358 -4.92 18.29 10.80
C THR A 358 -4.10 17.56 11.86
N GLN A 359 -2.95 18.15 12.18
CA GLN A 359 -2.12 17.80 13.35
C GLN A 359 -2.18 18.85 14.47
N CYS A 360 -3.18 19.74 14.40
CA CYS A 360 -3.46 20.78 15.39
C CYS A 360 -4.84 20.56 16.04
N TYR A 361 -5.33 19.32 16.11
CA TYR A 361 -6.61 19.04 16.75
C TYR A 361 -6.54 19.43 18.23
N GLY A 362 -7.59 20.11 18.73
CA GLY A 362 -7.59 20.69 20.07
C GLY A 362 -6.97 22.10 20.18
N GLN A 363 -6.11 22.50 19.25
CA GLN A 363 -5.36 23.76 19.33
C GLN A 363 -5.78 24.77 18.25
N LYS A 364 -6.41 25.88 18.67
CA LYS A 364 -6.82 26.96 17.77
C LYS A 364 -5.70 27.95 17.43
N ASN A 365 -4.69 28.06 18.30
CA ASN A 365 -3.54 28.93 18.06
C ASN A 365 -2.51 28.18 17.20
N GLN A 366 -2.47 28.49 15.90
CA GLN A 366 -1.55 27.86 14.95
C GLN A 366 -0.08 28.04 15.35
N THR A 367 0.30 29.18 15.94
CA THR A 367 1.68 29.43 16.40
C THR A 367 2.10 28.41 17.47
N LEU A 368 1.21 28.12 18.43
CA LEU A 368 1.48 27.08 19.44
C LEU A 368 1.50 25.67 18.85
N CYS A 369 0.71 25.37 17.83
CA CYS A 369 0.79 24.09 17.13
C CYS A 369 2.12 23.93 16.36
N ASN A 370 2.62 25.01 15.75
CA ASN A 370 3.90 25.04 15.04
C ASN A 370 5.10 24.95 16.02
N GLU A 371 4.99 25.56 17.20
CA GLU A 371 6.00 25.49 18.27
C GLU A 371 6.07 24.08 18.88
N PHE A 372 4.91 23.42 19.03
CA PHE A 372 4.77 22.08 19.58
C PHE A 372 4.17 21.09 18.57
N PRO A 373 4.92 20.69 17.52
CA PRO A 373 4.41 19.81 16.49
C PRO A 373 4.05 18.43 17.03
N ALA A 374 3.05 17.79 16.43
CA ALA A 374 2.57 16.47 16.83
C ALA A 374 3.69 15.44 16.86
N ASN A 375 3.76 14.62 17.93
CA ASN A 375 4.73 13.54 18.01
C ASN A 375 4.41 12.37 17.06
N LEU A 376 3.14 12.25 16.65
CA LEU A 376 2.63 11.25 15.73
C LEU A 376 2.89 11.61 14.26
N THR A 377 3.16 10.60 13.42
CA THR A 377 3.35 10.79 11.96
C THR A 377 2.16 10.31 11.13
N ILE A 378 1.90 10.95 9.98
CA ILE A 378 0.86 10.58 9.01
C ILE A 378 1.56 10.22 7.69
N LYS A 379 1.49 8.96 7.27
CA LYS A 379 2.20 8.47 6.08
C LYS A 379 1.33 7.64 5.16
N ASP A 380 1.69 7.56 3.89
CA ASP A 380 1.04 6.67 2.90
C ASP A 380 -0.49 6.81 2.88
N VAL A 381 -0.97 8.05 2.68
CA VAL A 381 -2.41 8.37 2.60
C VAL A 381 -2.78 8.60 1.14
N THR A 382 -3.81 7.92 0.64
CA THR A 382 -4.34 8.12 -0.72
C THR A 382 -5.79 8.57 -0.63
N MET A 383 -6.14 9.65 -1.32
CA MET A 383 -7.51 10.15 -1.47
C MET A 383 -7.79 10.23 -2.96
N LYS A 384 -8.76 9.45 -3.46
CA LYS A 384 -8.98 9.38 -4.90
C LYS A 384 -10.41 9.12 -5.35
N ASN A 385 -10.71 9.54 -6.58
CA ASN A 385 -12.05 9.48 -7.18
C ASN A 385 -13.08 10.22 -6.30
N PHE A 386 -12.86 11.52 -6.04
CA PHE A 386 -13.78 12.34 -5.23
C PHE A 386 -14.60 13.23 -6.16
N TRP A 387 -15.92 13.32 -6.00
CA TRP A 387 -16.76 14.20 -6.82
C TRP A 387 -17.98 14.74 -6.07
N GLY A 388 -18.66 15.72 -6.67
CA GLY A 388 -19.86 16.35 -6.11
C GLY A 388 -19.63 17.82 -5.76
N THR A 389 -20.31 18.33 -4.74
CA THR A 389 -20.29 19.77 -4.40
C THR A 389 -20.22 19.99 -2.89
N VAL A 390 -19.26 20.82 -2.44
CA VAL A 390 -19.15 21.25 -1.04
C VAL A 390 -20.16 22.35 -0.69
N SER A 391 -20.32 22.66 0.59
CA SER A 391 -21.24 23.71 1.07
C SER A 391 -20.74 25.12 0.73
N THR A 392 -21.61 26.12 0.90
CA THR A 392 -21.25 27.55 0.74
C THR A 392 -20.39 28.09 1.89
N LYS A 393 -20.17 27.34 2.97
CA LYS A 393 -19.64 27.85 4.24
C LYS A 393 -18.19 28.35 4.17
N TYR A 394 -17.37 27.70 3.35
CA TYR A 394 -15.96 28.03 3.17
C TYR A 394 -15.60 28.41 1.72
N ASP A 395 -16.58 28.57 0.83
CA ASP A 395 -16.41 28.84 -0.60
C ASP A 395 -15.41 30.01 -0.85
N PRO A 396 -14.35 29.83 -1.68
CA PRO A 396 -14.10 28.71 -2.60
C PRO A 396 -13.24 27.57 -2.04
N ARG A 397 -13.02 27.48 -0.73
CA ARG A 397 -12.26 26.39 -0.12
C ARG A 397 -13.09 25.11 -0.05
N ALA A 398 -12.54 24.02 -0.56
CA ALA A 398 -13.11 22.68 -0.55
C ALA A 398 -12.35 21.69 0.37
N GLY A 399 -11.26 22.11 1.01
CA GLY A 399 -10.56 21.29 2.01
C GLY A 399 -9.34 21.95 2.64
N SER A 400 -8.71 21.25 3.58
CA SER A 400 -7.55 21.75 4.33
C SER A 400 -6.61 20.61 4.74
N LEU A 401 -5.33 20.72 4.43
CA LEU A 401 -4.28 19.77 4.81
C LEU A 401 -3.20 20.53 5.58
N VAL A 402 -3.24 20.41 6.91
CA VAL A 402 -2.34 21.06 7.86
C VAL A 402 -1.52 20.01 8.58
N CYS A 403 -0.22 20.03 8.33
CA CYS A 403 0.75 19.18 9.00
C CYS A 403 1.60 20.06 9.93
N SER A 404 1.87 19.59 11.14
CA SER A 404 2.44 20.45 12.19
C SER A 404 3.95 20.69 12.04
N ALA A 405 4.66 19.78 11.34
CA ALA A 405 6.02 20.01 10.87
C ALA A 405 6.31 19.18 9.59
N PRO A 406 7.34 19.54 8.78
CA PRO A 406 7.62 18.91 7.49
C PRO A 406 7.92 17.40 7.55
N ASP A 407 8.45 16.88 8.66
CA ASP A 407 8.78 15.46 8.86
C ASP A 407 7.57 14.60 9.27
N ARG A 408 6.45 15.24 9.65
CA ARG A 408 5.28 14.57 10.22
C ARG A 408 4.30 14.03 9.20
N CYS A 409 4.26 14.61 8.01
CA CYS A 409 3.43 14.14 6.90
C CYS A 409 4.30 13.73 5.71
N SER A 410 4.09 12.53 5.15
CA SER A 410 4.81 12.12 3.94
C SER A 410 4.01 11.14 3.08
N ASN A 411 4.09 11.27 1.75
CA ASN A 411 3.35 10.44 0.81
C ASN A 411 1.82 10.52 1.01
N ILE A 412 1.29 11.75 0.90
CA ILE A 412 -0.15 12.04 0.85
C ILE A 412 -0.50 12.36 -0.61
N VAL A 413 -1.38 11.57 -1.21
CA VAL A 413 -1.69 11.58 -2.65
C VAL A 413 -3.16 11.94 -2.86
N ALA A 414 -3.44 12.88 -3.77
CA ALA A 414 -4.78 13.32 -4.15
C ALA A 414 -4.99 13.14 -5.67
N GLU A 415 -5.77 12.14 -6.07
CA GLU A 415 -5.94 11.68 -7.46
C GLU A 415 -7.40 11.77 -7.90
N ASP A 416 -7.69 12.33 -9.07
CA ASP A 416 -9.07 12.49 -9.57
C ASP A 416 -10.04 13.16 -8.57
N ILE A 417 -9.65 14.35 -8.10
CA ILE A 417 -10.48 15.18 -7.21
C ILE A 417 -11.30 16.16 -8.05
N ARG A 418 -12.55 15.78 -8.34
CA ARG A 418 -13.55 16.50 -9.16
C ARG A 418 -14.68 17.10 -8.30
N VAL A 419 -14.31 17.59 -7.11
CA VAL A 419 -15.22 18.32 -6.20
C VAL A 419 -15.42 19.74 -6.71
N GLN A 420 -16.65 20.26 -6.61
CA GLN A 420 -17.02 21.60 -7.05
C GLN A 420 -17.42 22.48 -5.85
N VAL A 421 -17.30 23.80 -6.00
CA VAL A 421 -17.81 24.79 -5.03
C VAL A 421 -19.06 25.50 -5.59
N PRO A 422 -20.02 25.94 -4.74
CA PRO A 422 -21.24 26.60 -5.19
C PRO A 422 -21.04 27.83 -6.07
N SER A 423 -19.99 28.64 -5.83
CA SER A 423 -19.63 29.81 -6.64
C SER A 423 -19.11 29.48 -8.04
N LYS A 424 -18.84 28.20 -8.34
CA LYS A 424 -18.20 27.71 -9.58
C LYS A 424 -16.78 28.25 -9.83
N LYS A 425 -16.17 28.92 -8.85
CA LYS A 425 -14.73 29.23 -8.88
C LYS A 425 -13.91 27.93 -8.84
N PRO A 426 -12.62 27.96 -9.22
CA PRO A 426 -11.71 26.85 -8.95
C PRO A 426 -11.70 26.52 -7.44
N PRO A 427 -11.91 25.25 -7.04
CA PRO A 427 -11.84 24.84 -5.64
C PRO A 427 -10.45 25.06 -5.06
N VAL A 428 -10.38 25.62 -3.85
CA VAL A 428 -9.14 25.88 -3.11
C VAL A 428 -8.95 24.83 -2.02
N TYR A 429 -7.72 24.38 -1.81
CA TYR A 429 -7.33 23.51 -0.70
C TYR A 429 -6.26 24.23 0.12
N ASP A 430 -6.51 24.46 1.41
CA ASP A 430 -5.51 25.07 2.29
C ASP A 430 -4.35 24.09 2.49
N LEU A 431 -3.13 24.47 2.10
CA LEU A 431 -1.93 23.67 2.33
C LEU A 431 -0.99 24.43 3.26
N ARG A 432 -0.70 23.84 4.43
CA ARG A 432 0.28 24.38 5.38
C ARG A 432 1.32 23.31 5.71
N ILE A 433 2.47 23.48 5.06
CA ILE A 433 3.72 22.75 5.29
C ILE A 433 4.79 23.86 5.35
N GLU A 434 4.88 24.56 6.48
CA GLU A 434 5.82 25.69 6.61
C GLU A 434 7.27 25.20 6.76
N TYR A 435 8.18 25.96 6.16
CA TYR A 435 9.65 25.78 6.16
C TYR A 435 10.24 24.62 5.34
N GLY A 436 10.56 24.93 4.08
CA GLY A 436 11.70 24.32 3.38
C GLY A 436 11.41 23.09 2.49
N CYS A 437 11.30 23.35 1.18
CA CYS A 437 11.22 22.37 0.09
C CYS A 437 9.96 21.47 0.05
N ALA A 438 9.40 21.34 -1.16
CA ALA A 438 8.15 20.64 -1.40
C ALA A 438 8.26 19.12 -1.14
N TYR A 439 7.62 18.66 -0.08
CA TYR A 439 7.16 17.28 0.00
C TYR A 439 5.92 17.14 -0.88
N TYR A 440 5.97 16.23 -1.85
CA TYR A 440 4.94 16.03 -2.86
C TYR A 440 3.58 15.66 -2.24
N VAL A 441 2.72 16.67 -2.02
CA VAL A 441 1.28 16.46 -2.11
C VAL A 441 0.92 16.64 -3.59
N VAL A 442 0.88 15.52 -4.32
CA VAL A 442 0.49 15.56 -5.73
C VAL A 442 -1.02 15.78 -5.79
N PHE A 443 -1.42 17.02 -6.09
CA PHE A 443 -2.77 17.36 -6.51
C PHE A 443 -2.87 17.20 -8.03
N VAL A 444 -3.50 16.12 -8.49
CA VAL A 444 -3.97 16.04 -9.88
C VAL A 444 -5.35 16.69 -9.95
N ILE A 445 -5.39 18.04 -9.90
CA ILE A 445 -6.61 18.82 -10.12
C ILE A 445 -6.80 18.99 -11.63
N LEU A 446 -7.89 18.44 -12.15
CA LEU A 446 -8.36 18.63 -13.52
C LEU A 446 -9.18 19.94 -13.59
N PRO A 447 -8.74 20.99 -14.31
CA PRO A 447 -9.50 22.24 -14.38
C PRO A 447 -10.74 22.11 -15.28
N LEU A 448 -11.88 22.62 -14.81
CA LEU A 448 -13.03 22.94 -15.67
C LEU A 448 -12.77 24.28 -16.35
N ALA A 449 -12.87 24.34 -17.67
CA ALA A 449 -12.58 25.54 -18.44
C ALA A 449 -13.80 26.46 -18.61
N GLN A 450 -13.60 27.77 -18.45
CA GLN A 450 -14.28 28.82 -19.24
C GLN A 450 -13.40 30.08 -19.30
N PRO A 451 -13.34 30.79 -20.44
CA PRO A 451 -12.50 31.98 -20.59
C PRO A 451 -13.20 33.23 -20.03
N TYR A 452 -12.47 34.06 -19.30
CA TYR A 452 -12.89 35.43 -18.99
C TYR A 452 -11.83 36.41 -19.48
N LYS A 453 -12.27 37.60 -19.91
CA LYS A 453 -11.44 38.59 -20.60
C LYS A 453 -10.49 39.30 -19.63
N ASP A 454 -9.33 39.70 -20.15
CA ASP A 454 -8.52 40.76 -19.55
C ASP A 454 -9.35 42.05 -19.41
N ASP A 455 -9.36 42.62 -18.20
CA ASP A 455 -9.44 44.06 -17.88
C ASP A 455 -9.64 44.23 -16.36
N ASP A 456 -8.54 44.16 -15.57
CA ASP A 456 -8.29 45.05 -14.41
C ASP A 456 -6.96 44.70 -13.71
N ALA A 457 -5.87 45.33 -14.17
CA ALA A 457 -4.58 45.30 -13.50
C ALA A 457 -4.40 46.56 -12.63
N GLY A 458 -4.79 46.52 -11.35
CA GLY A 458 -4.67 47.70 -10.48
C GLY A 458 -4.78 47.45 -8.97
N ARG A 459 -3.65 47.59 -8.25
CA ARG A 459 -3.46 47.47 -6.79
C ARG A 459 -3.64 46.00 -6.29
N VAL A 460 -2.67 45.40 -5.60
CA VAL A 460 -1.76 45.94 -4.58
C VAL A 460 -0.31 45.50 -4.82
N LYS A 461 0.63 46.47 -4.79
CA LYS A 461 2.06 46.21 -4.56
C LYS A 461 2.43 46.70 -3.16
N GLN A 462 2.96 45.82 -2.31
CA GLN A 462 4.17 46.02 -1.48
C GLN A 462 4.28 44.90 -0.43
N GLY A 463 5.47 44.30 -0.31
CA GLY A 463 5.84 43.37 0.77
C GLY A 463 6.24 41.97 0.28
N LEU A 464 7.56 41.72 0.28
CA LEU A 464 8.30 40.47 -0.01
C LEU A 464 8.72 40.24 -1.47
N GLU A 465 9.92 40.73 -1.79
CA GLU A 465 10.74 40.24 -2.90
C GLU A 465 11.33 38.88 -2.54
N GLY A 466 11.30 37.89 -3.45
CA GLY A 466 11.96 36.61 -3.20
C GLY A 466 11.35 35.33 -3.79
N CYS A 467 10.54 35.37 -4.85
CA CYS A 467 10.27 34.21 -5.74
C CYS A 467 9.48 34.64 -7.00
N LEU A 468 10.01 34.36 -8.20
CA LEU A 468 9.31 34.47 -9.49
C LEU A 468 9.94 33.49 -10.52
N PRO A 469 9.22 33.08 -11.59
CA PRO A 469 7.79 33.24 -11.87
C PRO A 469 7.05 31.91 -12.14
N HIS A 470 5.72 32.02 -12.30
CA HIS A 470 4.82 30.98 -12.78
C HIS A 470 5.31 30.27 -14.06
N SER A 471 5.02 28.98 -14.19
CA SER A 471 4.86 28.32 -15.49
C SER A 471 3.48 27.66 -15.57
N TYR A 472 2.63 28.20 -16.43
CA TYR A 472 1.39 27.56 -16.86
C TYR A 472 1.75 26.36 -17.77
N ILE A 473 1.13 25.21 -17.57
CA ILE A 473 1.27 24.04 -18.45
C ILE A 473 -0.05 23.80 -19.18
N ASN A 474 -0.02 23.96 -20.52
CA ASN A 474 -1.13 23.59 -21.39
C ASN A 474 -1.17 22.06 -21.58
N ALA A 475 -2.37 21.48 -21.55
CA ALA A 475 -2.59 20.08 -21.92
C ALA A 475 -3.96 19.88 -22.60
N TYR A 476 -4.05 18.88 -23.48
CA TYR A 476 -5.17 18.62 -24.39
C TYR A 476 -6.42 18.06 -23.70
N VAL A 477 -7.59 18.35 -24.29
CA VAL A 477 -8.90 17.77 -23.92
C VAL A 477 -9.13 16.47 -24.69
N GLN A 478 -9.66 15.45 -24.01
CA GLN A 478 -10.26 14.27 -24.64
C GLN A 478 -11.64 14.02 -24.01
N GLU A 479 -12.69 13.96 -24.83
CA GLU A 479 -14.08 13.79 -24.34
C GLU A 479 -14.33 12.36 -23.84
N VAL A 480 -14.78 12.21 -22.59
CA VAL A 480 -15.20 10.91 -22.04
C VAL A 480 -16.47 11.06 -21.20
N SER A 481 -17.39 10.08 -21.36
CA SER A 481 -18.76 10.04 -20.84
C SER A 481 -18.91 10.23 -19.31
N PRO A 482 -19.99 10.87 -18.83
CA PRO A 482 -20.22 11.08 -17.40
C PRO A 482 -20.51 9.77 -16.63
N TYR A 483 -19.62 9.43 -15.69
CA TYR A 483 -19.89 8.42 -14.67
C TYR A 483 -20.99 8.90 -13.71
N ARG A 484 -22.04 8.11 -13.53
CA ARG A 484 -23.03 8.31 -12.45
C ARG A 484 -22.64 7.49 -11.23
N GLY A 485 -22.36 8.16 -10.13
CA GLY A 485 -22.27 7.54 -8.81
C GLY A 485 -23.61 6.94 -8.33
N ALA A 486 -23.59 6.29 -7.16
CA ALA A 486 -24.79 5.72 -6.56
C ALA A 486 -25.87 6.80 -6.35
N PRO A 487 -27.07 6.67 -6.94
CA PRO A 487 -28.09 7.69 -6.82
C PRO A 487 -28.74 7.65 -5.43
N PHE A 488 -28.88 8.80 -4.79
CA PHE A 488 -29.74 9.00 -3.61
C PHE A 488 -31.09 8.28 -3.81
N PRO A 489 -31.52 7.36 -2.92
CA PRO A 489 -32.75 6.59 -3.09
C PRO A 489 -34.01 7.47 -2.96
N LYS A 490 -34.45 8.13 -4.05
CA LYS A 490 -35.61 9.04 -3.99
C LYS A 490 -36.93 8.34 -3.63
N LYS A 491 -37.06 7.02 -3.82
CA LYS A 491 -38.14 6.16 -3.27
C LYS A 491 -37.65 4.71 -3.09
N TRP A 492 -38.11 4.03 -2.03
CA TRP A 492 -37.93 2.59 -1.80
C TRP A 492 -38.36 1.75 -3.02
N ARG A 493 -37.50 0.84 -3.49
CA ARG A 493 -37.87 -0.19 -4.48
C ARG A 493 -38.26 -1.48 -3.76
N ARG A 494 -39.49 -1.95 -4.00
CA ARG A 494 -39.95 -3.27 -3.54
C ARG A 494 -39.25 -4.37 -4.33
N ASN A 495 -38.63 -5.33 -3.63
CA ASN A 495 -38.07 -6.53 -4.27
C ASN A 495 -39.19 -7.44 -4.75
N HIS A 496 -39.22 -7.72 -6.06
CA HIS A 496 -40.05 -8.79 -6.65
C HIS A 496 -39.19 -10.03 -6.91
N PRO A 497 -39.75 -11.25 -6.76
CA PRO A 497 -38.99 -12.49 -6.94
C PRO A 497 -38.51 -12.69 -8.38
N ARG A 498 -37.37 -13.38 -8.54
CA ARG A 498 -36.70 -13.63 -9.83
C ARG A 498 -37.47 -14.67 -10.64
N SER A 499 -37.72 -14.41 -11.93
CA SER A 499 -38.10 -15.48 -12.87
C SER A 499 -36.90 -16.41 -13.09
N LYS A 500 -37.14 -17.73 -13.03
CA LYS A 500 -36.18 -18.76 -13.43
C LYS A 500 -36.16 -18.98 -14.96
N ASN A 501 -37.20 -18.53 -15.65
CA ASN A 501 -37.53 -18.92 -17.02
C ASN A 501 -37.12 -17.85 -18.06
N GLY A 502 -36.76 -16.64 -17.64
CA GLY A 502 -36.31 -15.58 -18.54
C GLY A 502 -35.12 -15.96 -19.42
N CYS A 503 -34.99 -15.29 -20.57
CA CYS A 503 -33.84 -15.46 -21.48
C CYS A 503 -32.51 -15.15 -20.78
N LEU A 504 -31.43 -15.78 -21.25
CA LEU A 504 -30.07 -15.66 -20.71
C LEU A 504 -29.60 -14.20 -20.73
N THR A 505 -29.88 -13.46 -21.81
CA THR A 505 -29.49 -12.05 -21.95
C THR A 505 -30.11 -11.15 -20.88
N CYS A 506 -31.41 -11.31 -20.58
CA CYS A 506 -32.06 -10.58 -19.49
C CYS A 506 -31.59 -11.03 -18.11
N ARG A 507 -31.35 -12.33 -17.91
CA ARG A 507 -30.81 -12.91 -16.66
C ARG A 507 -29.43 -12.34 -16.34
N THR A 508 -28.50 -12.37 -17.29
CA THR A 508 -27.14 -11.82 -17.14
C THR A 508 -27.18 -10.32 -16.87
N LYS A 509 -28.03 -9.56 -17.58
CA LYS A 509 -28.18 -8.11 -17.38
C LYS A 509 -29.06 -7.72 -16.17
N ARG A 510 -29.51 -8.69 -15.36
CA ARG A 510 -30.37 -8.50 -14.17
C ARG A 510 -31.65 -7.67 -14.45
N LYS A 511 -32.21 -7.76 -15.66
CA LYS A 511 -33.46 -7.08 -16.07
C LYS A 511 -34.63 -8.07 -16.11
N LYS A 512 -35.85 -7.58 -15.83
CA LYS A 512 -37.07 -8.40 -15.91
C LYS A 512 -37.27 -8.86 -17.37
N CYS A 513 -37.28 -10.17 -17.58
CA CYS A 513 -37.72 -10.78 -18.83
C CYS A 513 -39.25 -10.94 -18.78
N ASP A 514 -39.92 -10.62 -19.89
CA ASP A 514 -41.34 -10.87 -20.17
C ASP A 514 -41.60 -12.24 -20.81
N GLU A 515 -40.54 -13.01 -21.04
CA GLU A 515 -40.54 -14.41 -21.51
C GLU A 515 -41.11 -14.67 -22.92
N ALA A 516 -41.44 -13.63 -23.69
CA ALA A 516 -41.84 -13.76 -25.09
C ALA A 516 -40.70 -14.34 -25.97
N LYS A 517 -41.05 -15.32 -26.82
CA LYS A 517 -40.16 -16.02 -27.76
C LYS A 517 -40.54 -15.66 -29.21
N PRO A 518 -39.59 -15.58 -30.16
CA PRO A 518 -38.16 -15.86 -30.01
C PRO A 518 -37.38 -14.74 -29.30
N ILE A 519 -37.83 -13.49 -29.40
CA ILE A 519 -37.18 -12.31 -28.79
C ILE A 519 -38.13 -11.71 -27.76
N CYS A 520 -37.63 -11.49 -26.54
CA CYS A 520 -38.40 -10.84 -25.49
C CYS A 520 -38.38 -9.31 -25.63
N THR A 521 -39.45 -8.63 -25.20
CA THR A 521 -39.62 -7.18 -25.39
C THR A 521 -38.46 -6.35 -24.83
N ALA A 522 -37.82 -6.83 -23.76
CA ALA A 522 -36.65 -6.19 -23.17
C ALA A 522 -35.36 -6.29 -24.02
N CYS A 523 -35.18 -7.39 -24.77
CA CYS A 523 -34.06 -7.56 -25.69
C CYS A 523 -34.31 -6.83 -27.02
N ASP A 524 -35.52 -6.91 -27.55
CA ASP A 524 -35.97 -6.20 -28.76
C ASP A 524 -35.74 -4.67 -28.64
N ARG A 525 -36.31 -4.05 -27.59
CA ARG A 525 -36.16 -2.61 -27.30
C ARG A 525 -34.72 -2.17 -27.00
N SER A 526 -33.81 -3.10 -26.72
CA SER A 526 -32.39 -2.77 -26.51
C SER A 526 -31.50 -3.19 -27.68
N GLN A 527 -32.06 -3.73 -28.76
CA GLN A 527 -31.33 -4.24 -29.92
C GLN A 527 -30.22 -5.22 -29.48
N GLN A 528 -30.60 -6.26 -28.75
CA GLN A 528 -29.69 -7.27 -28.19
C GLN A 528 -30.16 -8.69 -28.52
N ASP A 529 -29.22 -9.59 -28.77
CA ASP A 529 -29.49 -11.00 -29.00
C ASP A 529 -30.25 -11.63 -27.83
N CYS A 530 -31.38 -12.29 -28.11
CA CYS A 530 -32.25 -12.89 -27.11
C CYS A 530 -31.99 -14.39 -27.01
N LEU A 531 -30.99 -14.78 -26.23
CA LEU A 531 -30.56 -16.17 -26.11
C LEU A 531 -31.39 -16.93 -25.07
N TRP A 532 -31.87 -18.12 -25.44
CA TRP A 532 -32.68 -18.98 -24.59
C TRP A 532 -31.90 -20.23 -24.16
N PRO A 533 -32.09 -20.74 -22.92
CA PRO A 533 -31.51 -22.02 -22.52
C PRO A 533 -32.04 -23.13 -23.43
N LYS A 534 -31.14 -23.93 -24.02
CA LYS A 534 -31.51 -25.13 -24.75
C LYS A 534 -31.87 -26.23 -23.75
N THR A 535 -33.02 -26.87 -23.94
CA THR A 535 -33.41 -28.07 -23.20
C THR A 535 -32.74 -29.28 -23.84
N GLU A 536 -32.04 -30.09 -23.04
CA GLU A 536 -31.54 -31.40 -23.44
C GLU A 536 -32.67 -32.43 -23.33
N GLU A 537 -32.88 -33.22 -24.38
CA GLU A 537 -33.68 -34.45 -24.33
C GLU A 537 -32.83 -35.64 -24.81
N ASN A 538 -33.13 -36.81 -24.25
CA ASN A 538 -32.31 -38.03 -24.33
C ASN A 538 -32.30 -38.67 -25.73
N GLN A 539 -31.19 -39.36 -26.09
CA GLN A 539 -31.17 -40.83 -26.28
C GLN A 539 -29.78 -41.39 -26.65
N GLN A 540 -29.52 -42.61 -26.19
CA GLN A 540 -28.46 -43.57 -26.56
C GLN A 540 -29.16 -44.83 -27.12
N PRO A 541 -28.45 -45.86 -27.65
CA PRO A 541 -27.21 -45.86 -28.45
C PRO A 541 -27.34 -46.77 -29.70
N ASP A 542 -26.40 -46.74 -30.66
CA ASP A 542 -26.11 -47.96 -31.47
C ASP A 542 -24.71 -47.95 -32.13
N MET A 543 -24.39 -49.04 -32.84
CA MET A 543 -23.08 -49.65 -33.00
C MET A 543 -22.58 -49.73 -34.47
N GLN A 544 -21.27 -49.98 -34.64
CA GLN A 544 -20.59 -50.66 -35.78
C GLN A 544 -19.76 -49.88 -36.84
N LEU A 545 -18.48 -50.30 -36.87
CA LEU A 545 -17.58 -50.65 -37.99
C LEU A 545 -16.91 -49.65 -38.97
N SER A 546 -15.61 -49.92 -39.16
CA SER A 546 -14.78 -49.81 -40.40
C SER A 546 -14.42 -48.42 -40.95
N GLU A 547 -13.26 -48.19 -41.58
CA GLU A 547 -11.98 -48.92 -41.72
C GLU A 547 -10.84 -47.96 -42.15
N ASN A 548 -9.58 -48.42 -42.05
CA ASN A 548 -8.34 -48.09 -42.81
C ASN A 548 -8.32 -46.92 -43.83
N THR A 549 -7.22 -46.20 -44.12
CA THR A 549 -5.84 -46.69 -44.32
C THR A 549 -4.78 -45.57 -44.20
N THR A 550 -3.54 -45.98 -43.94
CA THR A 550 -2.27 -45.22 -43.93
C THR A 550 -1.81 -44.67 -45.29
N GLN A 551 -0.95 -43.64 -45.31
CA GLN A 551 0.49 -43.74 -45.68
C GLN A 551 1.19 -42.36 -45.77
N ALA A 552 2.53 -42.37 -45.88
CA ALA A 552 3.42 -41.21 -45.73
C ALA A 552 4.58 -41.21 -46.76
N SER A 553 5.42 -40.16 -46.73
CA SER A 553 6.71 -40.01 -47.46
C SER A 553 6.59 -39.80 -48.99
N SER A 554 7.55 -39.23 -49.73
CA SER A 554 8.71 -38.33 -49.46
C SER A 554 9.31 -37.84 -50.81
N SER A 555 10.04 -36.72 -50.86
CA SER A 555 11.26 -36.50 -51.71
C SER A 555 11.75 -35.03 -51.76
N ASN A 556 13.09 -34.86 -51.77
CA ASN A 556 13.84 -33.67 -52.21
C ASN A 556 14.35 -33.94 -53.65
N PRO A 557 14.67 -32.94 -54.54
CA PRO A 557 15.92 -32.14 -54.48
C PRO A 557 15.80 -30.75 -55.21
N PRO A 558 16.86 -30.07 -55.74
CA PRO A 558 18.28 -29.97 -55.39
C PRO A 558 18.74 -28.52 -55.07
N GLN A 559 20.04 -28.33 -54.78
CA GLN A 559 20.69 -27.00 -54.64
C GLN A 559 21.20 -26.42 -55.97
N ASN A 560 21.37 -25.09 -56.03
CA ASN A 560 22.35 -24.42 -56.90
C ASN A 560 22.85 -23.10 -56.27
N ILE A 561 23.97 -22.57 -56.79
CA ILE A 561 24.93 -21.66 -56.12
C ILE A 561 25.07 -20.36 -57.00
N SER A 562 25.25 -19.11 -56.54
CA SER A 562 26.08 -18.59 -55.43
C SER A 562 25.77 -17.14 -54.93
N LEU A 563 26.37 -16.78 -53.79
CA LEU A 563 26.97 -15.49 -53.36
C LEU A 563 26.18 -14.13 -53.22
N THR A 564 26.16 -13.68 -51.95
CA THR A 564 26.37 -12.30 -51.41
C THR A 564 25.37 -11.15 -51.66
N ALA A 565 24.64 -10.75 -50.60
CA ALA A 565 25.00 -9.58 -49.76
C ALA A 565 24.15 -9.51 -48.46
N TYR A 566 24.79 -9.20 -47.32
CA TYR A 566 24.25 -8.80 -46.00
C TYR A 566 22.75 -9.04 -45.69
N GLY A 567 22.43 -10.21 -45.14
CA GLY A 567 21.11 -10.52 -44.58
C GLY A 567 21.07 -10.44 -43.04
N VAL A 568 20.13 -9.65 -42.50
CA VAL A 568 19.77 -9.66 -41.06
C VAL A 568 19.03 -10.97 -40.74
N PRO A 569 19.47 -11.79 -39.75
CA PRO A 569 18.76 -13.02 -39.41
C PRO A 569 17.38 -12.76 -38.78
N ASN A 570 16.36 -13.38 -39.39
CA ASN A 570 14.97 -13.28 -39.00
C ASN A 570 14.72 -13.94 -37.63
N VAL A 571 14.17 -13.18 -36.67
CA VAL A 571 14.11 -13.54 -35.22
C VAL A 571 13.06 -14.62 -34.89
N GLN A 572 12.20 -14.98 -35.85
CA GLN A 572 10.95 -15.69 -35.56
C GLN A 572 11.04 -17.23 -35.43
N SER A 573 12.18 -17.85 -35.75
CA SER A 573 12.38 -19.31 -35.69
C SER A 573 13.02 -19.82 -34.39
N ALA A 574 13.76 -18.98 -33.65
CA ALA A 574 14.42 -19.39 -32.40
C ALA A 574 13.45 -19.52 -31.21
N LEU A 575 12.30 -18.84 -31.25
CA LEU A 575 11.32 -18.77 -30.15
C LEU A 575 10.53 -20.07 -29.90
N ARG A 576 10.67 -21.11 -30.75
CA ARG A 576 9.96 -22.39 -30.58
C ARG A 576 10.77 -23.53 -29.94
N ALA A 577 12.07 -23.34 -29.69
CA ALA A 577 12.93 -24.39 -29.15
C ALA A 577 13.11 -24.36 -27.61
N ALA A 578 12.67 -23.30 -26.92
CA ALA A 578 12.80 -23.14 -25.47
C ALA A 578 11.54 -23.54 -24.67
N ALA A 579 10.50 -24.06 -25.33
CA ALA A 579 9.18 -24.30 -24.73
C ALA A 579 8.99 -25.69 -24.10
N THR A 580 10.07 -26.46 -23.89
CA THR A 580 10.01 -27.86 -23.39
C THR A 580 10.98 -28.12 -22.23
N SER A 581 10.75 -27.44 -21.10
CA SER A 581 11.20 -27.93 -19.79
C SER A 581 10.08 -27.70 -18.77
N SER A 582 9.62 -28.78 -18.14
CA SER A 582 8.52 -28.77 -17.16
C SER A 582 8.76 -27.76 -16.03
N PRO A 583 7.76 -26.98 -15.59
CA PRO A 583 7.95 -26.00 -14.53
C PRO A 583 8.31 -26.72 -13.21
N ARG A 584 9.51 -26.46 -12.70
CA ARG A 584 9.90 -26.88 -11.34
C ARG A 584 8.94 -26.24 -10.35
N ALA A 585 8.01 -27.03 -9.81
CA ALA A 585 7.16 -26.62 -8.72
C ALA A 585 8.01 -26.18 -7.52
N ALA A 586 7.55 -25.17 -6.79
CA ALA A 586 8.21 -24.77 -5.55
C ALA A 586 8.22 -25.96 -4.57
N PRO A 587 9.36 -26.30 -3.95
CA PRO A 587 9.44 -27.48 -3.07
C PRO A 587 8.49 -27.36 -1.87
N ALA A 588 7.80 -28.45 -1.55
CA ALA A 588 6.80 -28.51 -0.48
C ALA A 588 7.43 -28.70 0.93
N TYR A 589 8.56 -28.04 1.22
CA TYR A 589 9.26 -28.14 2.50
C TYR A 589 9.76 -26.78 3.01
N GLY A 590 9.89 -26.67 4.34
CA GLY A 590 10.34 -25.46 5.02
C GLY A 590 9.43 -24.25 4.74
N ASN A 591 10.03 -23.06 4.71
CA ASN A 591 9.32 -21.79 4.50
C ASN A 591 8.62 -21.70 3.12
N LEU A 592 9.02 -22.52 2.15
CA LEU A 592 8.46 -22.51 0.79
C LEU A 592 7.07 -23.14 0.70
N ALA A 593 6.71 -24.01 1.65
CA ALA A 593 5.39 -24.64 1.71
C ALA A 593 4.25 -23.62 2.00
N TYR A 594 4.56 -22.51 2.67
CA TYR A 594 3.59 -21.53 3.16
C TYR A 594 3.46 -20.27 2.27
N LEU A 595 4.02 -20.30 1.06
CA LEU A 595 3.92 -19.16 0.13
C LEU A 595 2.48 -18.94 -0.34
N SER A 596 2.00 -17.70 -0.24
CA SER A 596 0.77 -17.24 -0.92
C SER A 596 0.90 -17.38 -2.44
N ASP A 597 -0.21 -17.38 -3.18
CA ASP A 597 -0.16 -17.52 -4.65
C ASP A 597 0.63 -16.40 -5.34
N ASN A 598 0.53 -15.16 -4.84
CA ASN A 598 1.36 -14.05 -5.31
C ASN A 598 2.83 -14.27 -4.95
N SER A 599 3.15 -14.62 -3.70
CA SER A 599 4.52 -14.94 -3.28
C SER A 599 5.13 -16.10 -4.08
N ARG A 600 4.34 -17.12 -4.44
CA ARG A 600 4.76 -18.25 -5.27
C ARG A 600 5.11 -17.82 -6.70
N ARG A 601 4.34 -16.89 -7.29
CA ARG A 601 4.67 -16.27 -8.58
C ARG A 601 5.95 -15.44 -8.50
N LEU A 602 6.16 -14.67 -7.42
CA LEU A 602 7.42 -13.93 -7.21
C LEU A 602 8.63 -14.86 -7.08
N TYR A 603 8.49 -15.96 -6.34
CA TYR A 603 9.51 -17.00 -6.24
C TYR A 603 9.82 -17.64 -7.59
N GLN A 604 8.79 -18.03 -8.36
CA GLN A 604 8.96 -18.60 -9.69
C GLN A 604 9.68 -17.64 -10.65
N HIS A 605 9.33 -16.35 -10.66
CA HIS A 605 10.03 -15.35 -11.47
C HIS A 605 11.48 -15.14 -11.01
N TYR A 606 11.74 -15.19 -9.70
CA TYR A 606 13.10 -15.16 -9.17
C TYR A 606 13.93 -16.33 -9.71
N VAL A 607 13.43 -17.56 -9.59
CA VAL A 607 14.14 -18.79 -10.00
C VAL A 607 14.34 -18.84 -11.52
N ASN A 608 13.30 -18.49 -12.29
CA ASN A 608 13.31 -18.66 -13.75
C ASN A 608 13.96 -17.50 -14.51
N THR A 609 14.05 -16.31 -13.90
CA THR A 609 14.50 -15.09 -14.59
C THR A 609 15.51 -14.30 -13.76
N THR A 610 15.14 -13.86 -12.56
CA THR A 610 15.94 -12.86 -11.82
C THR A 610 17.28 -13.41 -11.36
N ALA A 611 17.32 -14.62 -10.79
CA ALA A 611 18.54 -15.23 -10.27
C ALA A 611 19.60 -15.44 -11.36
N GLU A 612 19.19 -15.77 -12.58
CA GLU A 612 20.11 -15.89 -13.71
C GLU A 612 20.71 -14.53 -14.07
N MET A 613 19.89 -13.47 -14.11
CA MET A 613 20.32 -12.12 -14.44
C MET A 613 21.25 -11.46 -13.43
N LEU A 614 21.24 -11.91 -12.17
CA LEU A 614 22.10 -11.38 -11.10
C LEU A 614 23.54 -11.90 -11.16
N THR A 615 23.80 -13.03 -11.83
CA THR A 615 25.15 -13.53 -12.06
C THR A 615 25.62 -13.20 -13.47
N ARG A 616 26.91 -12.93 -13.66
CA ARG A 616 27.51 -12.85 -15.01
C ARG A 616 27.69 -14.22 -15.67
N GLY A 617 26.92 -15.26 -15.33
CA GLY A 617 26.94 -16.61 -15.93
C GLY A 617 27.70 -17.68 -15.11
N PRO A 618 27.99 -18.87 -15.66
CA PRO A 618 28.52 -20.00 -14.89
C PRO A 618 29.85 -19.72 -14.16
N SER A 619 29.91 -20.11 -12.89
CA SER A 619 31.13 -20.37 -12.12
C SER A 619 31.37 -21.89 -11.99
N LEU A 620 32.44 -22.30 -11.29
CA LEU A 620 32.68 -23.73 -10.99
C LEU A 620 31.55 -24.35 -10.14
N ASP A 621 30.94 -23.55 -9.27
CA ASP A 621 29.78 -23.92 -8.43
C ASP A 621 28.46 -23.31 -9.00
N GLY A 622 28.35 -23.21 -10.33
CA GLY A 622 27.11 -22.82 -11.00
C GLY A 622 26.70 -21.36 -10.74
N ASN A 623 25.47 -21.15 -10.25
CA ASN A 623 24.92 -19.83 -9.92
C ASN A 623 24.67 -19.73 -8.40
N PRO A 624 25.49 -18.98 -7.64
CA PRO A 624 25.33 -18.81 -6.19
C PRO A 624 23.95 -18.32 -5.72
N PHE A 625 23.29 -17.46 -6.51
CA PHE A 625 21.92 -16.97 -6.23
C PHE A 625 20.85 -18.07 -6.31
N VAL A 626 21.17 -19.22 -6.89
CA VAL A 626 20.34 -20.43 -6.90
C VAL A 626 20.89 -21.47 -5.93
N GLN A 627 22.19 -21.79 -6.05
CA GLN A 627 22.81 -22.96 -5.43
C GLN A 627 23.10 -22.80 -3.93
N TYR A 628 23.31 -21.58 -3.43
CA TYR A 628 23.48 -21.33 -1.98
C TYR A 628 22.31 -20.56 -1.39
N LEU A 629 21.80 -19.55 -2.11
CA LEU A 629 20.79 -18.64 -1.58
C LEU A 629 19.39 -19.26 -1.44
N LEU A 630 18.97 -20.13 -2.37
CA LEU A 630 17.64 -20.77 -2.28
C LEU A 630 17.55 -21.85 -1.19
N PRO A 631 18.55 -22.74 -0.99
CA PRO A 631 18.58 -23.64 0.17
C PRO A 631 18.61 -22.91 1.51
N LEU A 632 19.23 -21.73 1.57
CA LEU A 632 19.18 -20.87 2.75
C LEU A 632 17.77 -20.27 2.93
N ALA A 633 17.14 -19.76 1.86
CA ALA A 633 15.79 -19.21 1.90
C ALA A 633 14.71 -20.23 2.35
N SER A 634 14.85 -21.53 2.03
CA SER A 634 13.88 -22.52 2.51
C SER A 634 13.87 -22.70 4.04
N HIS A 635 14.91 -22.24 4.74
CA HIS A 635 15.05 -22.37 6.19
C HIS A 635 15.09 -21.01 6.91
N ASP A 636 15.67 -19.98 6.31
CA ASP A 636 15.68 -18.60 6.82
C ASP A 636 14.59 -17.74 6.18
N ALA A 637 13.54 -17.45 6.96
CA ALA A 637 12.40 -16.66 6.51
C ALA A 637 12.78 -15.23 6.08
N LEU A 638 13.84 -14.65 6.65
CA LEU A 638 14.25 -13.29 6.30
C LEU A 638 14.98 -13.25 4.96
N VAL A 639 15.83 -14.25 4.70
CA VAL A 639 16.46 -14.48 3.39
C VAL A 639 15.40 -14.82 2.33
N LEU A 640 14.36 -15.57 2.66
CA LEU A 640 13.22 -15.79 1.76
C LEU A 640 12.50 -14.49 1.42
N ASN A 641 12.22 -13.63 2.40
CA ASN A 641 11.64 -12.31 2.13
C ASN A 641 12.56 -11.48 1.20
N CYS A 642 13.88 -11.60 1.30
CA CYS A 642 14.81 -10.96 0.35
C CYS A 642 14.63 -11.52 -1.08
N VAL A 643 14.65 -12.84 -1.24
CA VAL A 643 14.45 -13.52 -2.54
C VAL A 643 13.12 -13.12 -3.19
N LEU A 644 12.04 -13.09 -2.41
CA LEU A 644 10.70 -12.70 -2.88
C LEU A 644 10.61 -11.21 -3.22
N ALA A 645 11.23 -10.35 -2.42
CA ALA A 645 11.30 -8.91 -2.70
C ALA A 645 12.08 -8.63 -3.99
N ILE A 646 13.25 -9.26 -4.18
CA ILE A 646 14.07 -9.12 -5.39
C ILE A 646 13.34 -9.67 -6.62
N GLY A 647 12.70 -10.84 -6.50
CA GLY A 647 11.84 -11.41 -7.54
C GLY A 647 10.71 -10.46 -7.93
N GLY A 648 10.02 -9.90 -6.93
CA GLY A 648 8.93 -8.96 -7.12
C GLY A 648 9.32 -7.61 -7.70
N ALA A 649 10.43 -7.01 -7.25
CA ALA A 649 10.97 -5.80 -7.86
C ALA A 649 11.23 -6.01 -9.36
N HIS A 650 11.75 -7.19 -9.74
CA HIS A 650 12.01 -7.52 -11.14
C HIS A 650 10.75 -7.77 -11.98
N VAL A 651 9.68 -8.30 -11.38
CA VAL A 651 8.35 -8.37 -12.03
C VAL A 651 7.81 -6.96 -12.24
N VAL A 652 7.69 -6.19 -11.16
CA VAL A 652 7.02 -4.87 -11.16
C VAL A 652 7.68 -3.89 -12.13
N ILE A 653 9.03 -3.84 -12.18
CA ILE A 653 9.73 -2.91 -13.08
C ILE A 653 9.58 -3.26 -14.57
N ASN A 654 9.10 -4.47 -14.89
CA ASN A 654 8.93 -4.97 -16.25
C ASN A 654 7.47 -5.16 -16.66
N ASP A 655 6.52 -5.07 -15.73
CA ASP A 655 5.11 -5.00 -16.08
C ASP A 655 4.78 -3.59 -16.59
N THR A 656 4.42 -3.52 -17.87
CA THR A 656 4.10 -2.27 -18.59
C THR A 656 2.60 -2.12 -18.85
N SER A 657 1.78 -2.99 -18.28
CA SER A 657 0.32 -3.04 -18.52
C SER A 657 -0.46 -2.54 -17.28
N PRO A 658 -0.81 -1.23 -17.19
CA PRO A 658 -1.48 -0.65 -16.02
C PRO A 658 -2.93 -1.14 -15.78
N SER A 659 -3.45 -2.06 -16.61
CA SER A 659 -4.83 -2.55 -16.58
C SER A 659 -5.01 -3.96 -16.00
N ASN A 660 -3.96 -4.59 -15.46
CA ASN A 660 -4.03 -5.97 -14.96
C ASN A 660 -4.19 -6.01 -13.43
N GLU A 661 -5.36 -6.44 -12.92
CA GLU A 661 -5.59 -6.61 -11.48
C GLU A 661 -4.56 -7.55 -10.81
N GLY A 662 -4.10 -8.57 -11.57
CA GLY A 662 -3.05 -9.49 -11.14
C GLY A 662 -1.67 -8.83 -10.93
N ALA A 663 -1.35 -7.74 -11.65
CA ALA A 663 -0.08 -7.03 -11.52
C ALA A 663 0.02 -6.32 -10.17
N ARG A 664 -1.06 -5.63 -9.77
CA ARG A 664 -1.15 -4.91 -8.50
C ARG A 664 -1.01 -5.85 -7.29
N GLY A 665 -1.54 -7.07 -7.38
CA GLY A 665 -1.37 -8.09 -6.34
C GLY A 665 0.09 -8.55 -6.16
N LEU A 666 0.85 -8.64 -7.26
CA LEU A 666 2.28 -8.98 -7.23
C LEU A 666 3.12 -7.82 -6.69
N GLU A 667 2.77 -6.57 -7.02
CA GLU A 667 3.42 -5.38 -6.47
C GLU A 667 3.24 -5.27 -4.94
N ILE A 668 2.00 -5.44 -4.46
CA ILE A 668 1.70 -5.41 -3.02
C ILE A 668 2.49 -6.50 -2.28
N ALA A 669 2.53 -7.72 -2.84
CA ALA A 669 3.34 -8.81 -2.28
C ALA A 669 4.85 -8.47 -2.25
N ALA A 670 5.39 -7.91 -3.34
CA ALA A 670 6.80 -7.52 -3.42
C ALA A 670 7.17 -6.47 -2.36
N ARG A 671 6.36 -5.41 -2.23
CA ARG A 671 6.53 -4.35 -1.22
C ARG A 671 6.38 -4.90 0.20
N GLY A 672 5.43 -5.81 0.44
CA GLY A 672 5.24 -6.49 1.73
C GLY A 672 6.46 -7.32 2.14
N HIS A 673 7.02 -8.11 1.21
CA HIS A 673 8.25 -8.85 1.48
C HIS A 673 9.44 -7.93 1.77
N TYR A 674 9.62 -6.83 1.02
CA TYR A 674 10.66 -5.84 1.32
C TYR A 674 10.50 -5.20 2.71
N ALA A 675 9.28 -4.83 3.10
CA ALA A 675 8.99 -4.30 4.43
C ALA A 675 9.30 -5.32 5.55
N ASN A 676 9.04 -6.61 5.31
CA ASN A 676 9.45 -7.68 6.24
C ASN A 676 10.97 -7.81 6.35
N VAL A 677 11.73 -7.61 5.25
CA VAL A 677 13.20 -7.56 5.31
C VAL A 677 13.67 -6.42 6.22
N LEU A 678 13.16 -5.21 6.02
CA LEU A 678 13.54 -4.04 6.82
C LEU A 678 13.17 -4.21 8.31
N SER A 679 11.97 -4.71 8.63
CA SER A 679 11.58 -4.96 10.02
C SER A 679 12.41 -6.08 10.66
N GLY A 680 12.67 -7.16 9.92
CA GLY A 680 13.46 -8.29 10.41
C GLY A 680 14.92 -7.91 10.66
N ILE A 681 15.57 -7.16 9.76
CA ILE A 681 16.96 -6.75 9.97
C ILE A 681 17.09 -5.75 11.13
N GLN A 682 16.13 -4.83 11.31
CA GLN A 682 16.10 -3.95 12.49
C GLN A 682 16.08 -4.75 13.80
N LYS A 683 15.28 -5.83 13.88
CA LYS A 683 15.26 -6.74 15.04
C LYS A 683 16.60 -7.47 15.24
N LEU A 684 17.23 -7.96 14.16
CA LEU A 684 18.54 -8.61 14.24
C LEU A 684 19.64 -7.67 14.73
N LEU A 685 19.61 -6.40 14.31
CA LEU A 685 20.54 -5.37 14.76
C LEU A 685 20.31 -5.01 16.23
N TYR A 686 19.06 -4.80 16.64
CA TYR A 686 18.70 -4.46 18.02
C TYR A 686 19.09 -5.55 19.03
N TYR A 687 18.94 -6.83 18.66
CA TYR A 687 19.41 -7.96 19.47
C TYR A 687 20.94 -7.92 19.67
N ARG A 688 21.70 -7.53 18.64
CA ARG A 688 23.17 -7.42 18.71
C ARG A 688 23.65 -6.22 19.53
N THR A 689 22.90 -5.12 19.56
CA THR A 689 23.28 -3.91 20.32
C THR A 689 22.91 -3.96 21.80
N GLY A 690 22.35 -5.07 22.29
CA GLY A 690 22.10 -5.29 23.73
C GLY A 690 21.06 -4.37 24.36
N GLN A 691 20.19 -3.73 23.57
CA GLN A 691 19.21 -2.75 24.06
C GLN A 691 17.85 -3.36 24.46
N THR A 692 17.71 -4.68 24.43
CA THR A 692 16.45 -5.35 24.79
C THR A 692 16.12 -5.18 26.27
N VAL A 693 14.99 -4.53 26.55
CA VAL A 693 14.25 -4.72 27.80
C VAL A 693 13.98 -6.22 27.98
N HIS A 694 14.26 -6.75 29.17
CA HIS A 694 14.13 -8.17 29.47
C HIS A 694 12.74 -8.72 29.10
N THR A 695 12.73 -9.68 28.18
CA THR A 695 11.64 -10.66 28.00
C THR A 695 12.26 -12.05 28.23
N PRO A 696 11.91 -12.76 29.32
CA PRO A 696 12.60 -13.98 29.72
C PRO A 696 12.05 -15.22 28.98
N GLU A 697 12.08 -15.23 27.65
CA GLU A 697 11.54 -16.36 26.87
C GLU A 697 12.08 -16.43 25.42
N ALA A 698 13.38 -16.69 25.23
CA ALA A 698 13.96 -17.30 24.02
C ALA A 698 15.48 -17.57 24.14
N ASP A 699 15.89 -18.84 24.18
CA ASP A 699 17.29 -19.28 23.97
C ASP A 699 17.72 -19.18 22.49
N THR A 700 17.68 -17.97 21.92
CA THR A 700 18.18 -17.73 20.55
C THR A 700 19.58 -17.13 20.59
N ALA A 701 20.60 -17.91 20.20
CA ALA A 701 21.96 -17.41 20.06
C ALA A 701 22.03 -16.14 19.17
N PRO A 702 22.95 -15.20 19.46
CA PRO A 702 23.05 -13.93 18.74
C PRO A 702 23.27 -14.17 17.23
N PRO A 703 22.64 -13.36 16.35
CA PRO A 703 22.65 -13.63 14.92
C PRO A 703 24.04 -13.51 14.31
N SER A 704 24.45 -14.53 13.54
CA SER A 704 25.76 -14.60 12.87
C SER A 704 26.05 -13.34 12.03
N PRO A 705 27.29 -12.78 12.10
CA PRO A 705 27.69 -11.65 11.26
C PRO A 705 27.45 -11.89 9.76
N SER A 706 27.69 -13.11 9.29
CA SER A 706 27.49 -13.50 7.88
C SER A 706 26.01 -13.42 7.46
N ARG A 707 25.07 -13.69 8.37
CA ARG A 707 23.63 -13.58 8.10
C ARG A 707 23.23 -12.11 7.90
N VAL A 708 23.67 -11.23 8.79
CA VAL A 708 23.35 -9.79 8.70
C VAL A 708 23.97 -9.19 7.44
N LEU A 709 25.25 -9.47 7.16
CA LEU A 709 25.91 -8.97 5.96
C LEU A 709 25.24 -9.47 4.67
N LEU A 710 24.85 -10.76 4.61
CA LEU A 710 24.12 -11.28 3.46
C LEU A 710 22.81 -10.51 3.21
N ILE A 711 22.03 -10.23 4.25
CA ILE A 711 20.75 -9.52 4.11
C ILE A 711 20.99 -8.07 3.65
N LEU A 712 22.01 -7.37 4.18
CA LEU A 712 22.38 -6.03 3.72
C LEU A 712 22.77 -6.01 2.23
N LEU A 713 23.54 -7.00 1.79
CA LEU A 713 23.93 -7.14 0.38
C LEU A 713 22.75 -7.50 -0.52
N LEU A 714 21.80 -8.32 -0.04
CA LEU A 714 20.56 -8.61 -0.77
C LEU A 714 19.64 -7.38 -0.86
N LEU A 715 19.69 -6.46 0.11
CA LEU A 715 19.04 -5.14 0.01
C LEU A 715 19.72 -4.27 -1.05
N CYS A 716 21.05 -4.30 -1.19
CA CYS A 716 21.75 -3.65 -2.30
C CYS A 716 21.35 -4.22 -3.67
N VAL A 717 21.19 -5.55 -3.76
CA VAL A 717 20.68 -6.22 -4.96
C VAL A 717 19.22 -5.80 -5.26
N PHE A 718 18.37 -5.69 -4.24
CA PHE A 718 17.00 -5.21 -4.39
C PHE A 718 16.94 -3.79 -4.94
N ASP A 719 17.70 -2.84 -4.39
CA ASP A 719 17.76 -1.46 -4.86
C ASP A 719 18.17 -1.36 -6.34
N HIS A 720 19.17 -2.15 -6.75
CA HIS A 720 19.60 -2.25 -8.14
C HIS A 720 18.49 -2.82 -9.05
N VAL A 721 17.84 -3.91 -8.63
CA VAL A 721 16.77 -4.57 -9.40
C VAL A 721 15.52 -3.69 -9.53
N GLN A 722 15.16 -2.94 -8.48
CA GLN A 722 14.08 -1.95 -8.54
C GLN A 722 14.47 -0.72 -9.38
N GLY A 723 15.76 -0.36 -9.42
CA GLY A 723 16.24 0.86 -10.06
C GLY A 723 16.03 2.10 -9.21
N SER A 724 16.16 1.97 -7.89
CA SER A 724 15.96 3.06 -6.93
C SER A 724 16.71 4.33 -7.35
N SER A 725 15.98 5.46 -7.40
CA SER A 725 16.55 6.80 -7.57
C SER A 725 16.81 7.50 -6.22
N ARG A 726 16.93 6.70 -5.14
CA ARG A 726 17.18 7.14 -3.76
C ARG A 726 18.48 6.53 -3.23
N SER A 727 19.08 7.19 -2.25
CA SER A 727 20.36 6.84 -1.63
C SER A 727 20.39 5.54 -0.79
N SER A 728 19.34 4.71 -0.83
CA SER A 728 19.16 3.52 0.02
C SER A 728 20.35 2.56 -0.02
N ILE A 729 20.86 2.26 -1.22
CA ILE A 729 21.98 1.34 -1.42
C ILE A 729 23.26 1.79 -0.70
N TYR A 730 23.51 3.11 -0.61
CA TYR A 730 24.67 3.66 0.08
C TYR A 730 24.59 3.49 1.60
N HIS A 731 23.37 3.42 2.16
CA HIS A 731 23.18 3.13 3.59
C HIS A 731 23.34 1.62 3.87
N HIS A 732 22.81 0.75 3.00
CA HIS A 732 22.99 -0.70 3.12
C HIS A 732 24.45 -1.12 2.97
N LEU A 733 25.21 -0.49 2.05
CA LEU A 733 26.63 -0.76 1.89
C LEU A 733 27.48 -0.17 3.04
N ARG A 734 27.18 1.04 3.54
CA ARG A 734 27.84 1.57 4.75
C ARG A 734 27.61 0.67 5.96
N ALA A 735 26.38 0.22 6.19
CA ALA A 735 26.09 -0.77 7.22
C ALA A 735 26.82 -2.11 6.99
N SER A 736 27.16 -2.46 5.75
CA SER A 736 27.90 -3.69 5.42
C SER A 736 29.39 -3.61 5.79
N GLN A 737 30.00 -2.42 5.79
CA GLN A 737 31.40 -2.20 6.19
C GLN A 737 31.65 -2.66 7.65
N GLU A 738 30.70 -2.45 8.55
CA GLU A 738 30.77 -2.88 9.96
C GLU A 738 30.83 -4.41 10.16
N TYR A 739 30.52 -5.20 9.12
CA TYR A 739 30.42 -6.66 9.20
C TYR A 739 31.45 -7.40 8.35
N ILE A 740 32.10 -6.75 7.37
CA ILE A 740 33.05 -7.41 6.46
C ILE A 740 34.29 -7.92 7.22
N THR A 741 34.82 -7.09 8.12
CA THR A 741 36.02 -7.37 8.94
C THR A 741 35.83 -8.59 9.85
N LEU A 742 34.61 -8.80 10.36
CA LEU A 742 34.24 -9.96 11.18
C LEU A 742 34.26 -11.27 10.39
N ILE A 743 34.10 -11.23 9.06
CA ILE A 743 34.09 -12.42 8.20
C ILE A 743 35.48 -12.70 7.63
N THR A 744 36.26 -11.66 7.33
CA THR A 744 37.62 -11.82 6.80
C THR A 744 38.64 -12.28 7.85
N ASN A 745 38.38 -12.03 9.13
CA ASN A 745 39.28 -12.39 10.23
C ASN A 745 39.01 -13.78 10.83
N ASP A 746 37.84 -14.38 10.57
CA ASP A 746 37.50 -15.71 11.10
C ASP A 746 38.01 -16.82 10.18
N SER A 747 39.13 -17.43 10.55
CA SER A 747 39.80 -18.46 9.74
C SER A 747 39.17 -19.87 9.85
N ASN A 748 38.28 -20.11 10.82
CA ASN A 748 37.96 -21.46 11.30
C ASN A 748 36.52 -21.93 11.00
N ALA A 749 35.86 -21.37 9.99
CA ALA A 749 34.48 -21.75 9.68
C ALA A 749 34.34 -23.10 8.96
N PRO A 750 33.28 -23.88 9.26
CA PRO A 750 32.89 -25.07 8.51
C PRO A 750 32.79 -24.85 6.98
N ASP A 751 33.11 -25.87 6.18
CA ASP A 751 33.20 -25.76 4.71
C ASP A 751 31.86 -25.35 4.03
N GLU A 752 30.70 -25.68 4.61
CA GLU A 752 29.40 -25.19 4.09
C GLU A 752 29.27 -23.67 4.22
N LEU A 753 29.71 -23.11 5.37
CA LEU A 753 29.77 -21.67 5.60
C LEU A 753 30.87 -21.02 4.75
N ARG A 754 31.95 -21.74 4.45
CA ARG A 754 33.05 -21.27 3.58
C ARG A 754 32.58 -20.96 2.17
N ASN A 755 31.74 -21.79 1.54
CA ASN A 755 31.19 -21.50 0.20
C ASN A 755 30.30 -20.25 0.21
N LEU A 756 29.46 -20.10 1.24
CA LEU A 756 28.62 -18.92 1.46
C LEU A 756 29.47 -17.64 1.68
N ARG A 757 30.61 -17.74 2.36
CA ARG A 757 31.55 -16.62 2.54
C ARG A 757 32.12 -16.12 1.22
N GLY A 758 32.59 -17.00 0.34
CA GLY A 758 33.07 -16.60 -0.98
C GLY A 758 32.01 -15.84 -1.80
N PHE A 759 30.75 -16.30 -1.73
CA PHE A 759 29.61 -15.62 -2.34
C PHE A 759 29.41 -14.19 -1.77
N ILE A 760 29.37 -14.06 -0.45
CA ILE A 760 29.19 -12.79 0.28
C ILE A 760 30.35 -11.81 0.01
N LEU A 761 31.60 -12.29 0.06
CA LEU A 761 32.80 -11.47 -0.13
C LEU A 761 32.84 -10.84 -1.53
N GLU A 762 32.57 -11.63 -2.58
CA GLU A 762 32.55 -11.10 -3.95
C GLU A 762 31.33 -10.21 -4.21
N LEU A 763 30.17 -10.47 -3.58
CA LEU A 763 28.99 -9.58 -3.67
C LEU A 763 29.29 -8.20 -3.08
N TYR A 764 29.96 -8.18 -1.92
CA TYR A 764 30.40 -6.95 -1.26
C TYR A 764 31.47 -6.22 -2.07
N ALA A 765 32.52 -6.94 -2.51
CA ALA A 765 33.59 -6.39 -3.36
C ALA A 765 33.01 -5.75 -4.64
N TYR A 766 32.03 -6.41 -5.27
CA TYR A 766 31.36 -5.91 -6.46
C TYR A 766 30.64 -4.59 -6.20
N HIS A 767 29.73 -4.54 -5.22
CA HIS A 767 28.97 -3.35 -4.92
C HIS A 767 29.85 -2.18 -4.45
N THR A 768 30.86 -2.43 -3.61
CA THR A 768 31.74 -1.36 -3.12
C THR A 768 32.64 -0.78 -4.22
N MET A 769 33.27 -1.63 -5.04
CA MET A 769 34.10 -1.17 -6.16
C MET A 769 33.29 -0.36 -7.18
N LYS A 770 32.08 -0.84 -7.53
CA LYS A 770 31.17 -0.16 -8.46
C LYS A 770 30.68 1.19 -7.94
N LEU A 771 30.23 1.27 -6.68
CA LEU A 771 29.73 2.52 -6.12
C LEU A 771 30.85 3.55 -5.92
N ALA A 772 32.07 3.13 -5.60
CA ALA A 772 33.23 4.02 -5.47
C ALA A 772 33.61 4.77 -6.78
N ILE A 773 33.22 4.24 -7.95
CA ILE A 773 33.40 4.88 -9.26
C ILE A 773 32.10 5.35 -9.93
N THR A 774 30.96 5.21 -9.25
CA THR A 774 29.68 5.70 -9.77
C THR A 774 29.60 7.22 -9.58
N PRO A 775 29.31 8.02 -10.63
CA PRO A 775 29.02 9.44 -10.47
C PRO A 775 27.91 9.66 -9.44
N ARG A 776 28.07 10.63 -8.56
CA ARG A 776 27.13 10.94 -7.46
C ARG A 776 26.60 12.37 -7.54
N SER A 777 25.48 12.64 -6.89
CA SER A 777 24.99 14.02 -6.74
C SER A 777 26.02 14.86 -5.95
N LEU A 778 26.06 16.16 -6.24
CA LEU A 778 26.95 17.12 -5.58
C LEU A 778 26.42 17.56 -4.21
N THR A 779 25.15 17.30 -3.92
CA THR A 779 24.47 17.67 -2.66
C THR A 779 24.39 16.54 -1.65
N SER A 780 24.93 15.35 -1.96
CA SER A 780 24.77 14.14 -1.16
C SER A 780 26.11 13.58 -0.64
N ASP A 781 26.12 13.21 0.64
CA ASP A 781 27.21 12.44 1.24
C ASP A 781 27.09 10.96 0.84
N GLU A 782 27.43 10.67 -0.41
CA GLU A 782 27.34 9.37 -1.07
C GLU A 782 28.71 8.80 -1.47
N PHE A 783 29.80 9.30 -0.88
CA PHE A 783 31.12 8.73 -1.11
C PHE A 783 31.22 7.32 -0.49
N VAL A 784 31.81 6.39 -1.24
CA VAL A 784 32.07 5.00 -0.79
C VAL A 784 33.57 4.74 -0.87
N GLU A 785 34.22 4.57 0.28
CA GLU A 785 35.58 4.04 0.31
C GLU A 785 35.55 2.51 0.21
N VAL A 786 36.36 1.95 -0.70
CA VAL A 786 36.55 0.50 -0.80
C VAL A 786 37.37 0.01 0.39
N ASP A 787 36.78 -0.88 1.18
CA ASP A 787 37.38 -1.46 2.37
C ASP A 787 38.71 -2.18 2.06
N PRO A 788 39.77 -1.99 2.89
CA PRO A 788 41.08 -2.62 2.69
C PRO A 788 41.05 -4.14 2.44
N SER A 789 40.15 -4.86 3.11
CA SER A 789 40.06 -6.33 3.06
C SER A 789 39.68 -6.89 1.68
N VAL A 790 39.08 -6.07 0.82
CA VAL A 790 38.67 -6.44 -0.55
C VAL A 790 39.36 -5.61 -1.65
N ARG A 791 40.43 -4.87 -1.32
CA ARG A 791 41.21 -4.10 -2.33
C ARG A 791 42.04 -4.99 -3.26
N SER A 792 42.47 -6.17 -2.78
CA SER A 792 42.97 -7.25 -3.63
C SER A 792 41.86 -8.29 -3.80
N LEU A 793 41.72 -8.83 -5.01
CA LEU A 793 40.80 -9.93 -5.28
C LEU A 793 41.40 -11.30 -4.91
N ASP A 794 42.63 -11.34 -4.39
CA ASP A 794 43.24 -12.55 -3.82
C ASP A 794 42.49 -13.08 -2.58
N VAL A 795 41.69 -12.24 -1.90
CA VAL A 795 40.77 -12.70 -0.84
C VAL A 795 39.73 -13.71 -1.37
N LEU A 796 39.49 -13.75 -2.69
CA LEU A 796 38.63 -14.72 -3.35
C LEU A 796 39.39 -15.99 -3.83
N SER A 797 40.72 -16.00 -3.74
CA SER A 797 41.60 -17.12 -4.14
C SER A 797 41.51 -18.27 -3.13
N GLY A 798 40.50 -19.11 -3.29
CA GLY A 798 40.25 -20.28 -2.45
C GLY A 798 38.78 -20.69 -2.36
N TYR A 799 37.87 -19.84 -2.84
CA TYR A 799 36.44 -20.12 -2.89
C TYR A 799 36.02 -20.59 -4.28
N LYS A 800 35.21 -21.65 -4.38
CA LYS A 800 34.71 -22.17 -5.67
C LYS A 800 33.73 -21.22 -6.38
N SER A 801 33.02 -20.42 -5.59
CA SER A 801 32.12 -19.38 -6.07
C SER A 801 32.80 -18.26 -6.84
N ARG A 802 34.13 -18.09 -6.71
CA ARG A 802 34.91 -16.99 -7.27
C ARG A 802 34.59 -16.69 -8.74
N GLY A 803 34.42 -15.40 -9.04
CA GLY A 803 34.18 -14.88 -10.37
C GLY A 803 32.75 -15.06 -10.89
N TYR A 804 31.73 -15.22 -10.03
CA TYR A 804 30.33 -15.22 -10.48
C TYR A 804 29.79 -13.79 -10.77
N LEU A 805 30.52 -12.76 -10.32
CA LEU A 805 30.39 -11.33 -10.66
C LEU A 805 31.70 -10.80 -11.26
N ILE A 806 32.78 -10.76 -10.46
CA ILE A 806 34.07 -10.18 -10.82
C ILE A 806 34.97 -11.25 -11.46
N GLY A 807 34.69 -11.60 -12.71
CA GLY A 807 35.38 -12.71 -13.41
C GLY A 807 35.92 -12.39 -14.80
N PHE A 808 36.34 -11.15 -15.01
CA PHE A 808 37.23 -10.68 -16.08
C PHE A 808 38.02 -9.48 -15.53
N GLY A 809 39.17 -9.16 -16.12
CA GLY A 809 39.95 -7.97 -15.76
C GLY A 809 40.24 -7.83 -14.26
N LYS A 810 40.66 -8.90 -13.57
CA LYS A 810 41.05 -8.89 -12.14
C LYS A 810 42.03 -7.74 -11.88
N LYS A 811 43.07 -7.64 -12.71
CA LYS A 811 44.07 -6.56 -12.63
C LYS A 811 43.44 -5.15 -12.72
N LEU A 812 42.35 -5.01 -13.47
CA LEU A 812 41.63 -3.76 -13.65
C LEU A 812 40.74 -3.42 -12.45
N PHE A 813 39.98 -4.40 -11.92
CA PHE A 813 39.19 -4.23 -10.70
C PHE A 813 40.08 -3.93 -9.47
N GLU A 814 41.32 -4.43 -9.43
CA GLU A 814 42.31 -4.06 -8.40
C GLU A 814 42.92 -2.65 -8.55
N LEU A 815 42.69 -1.98 -9.70
CA LEU A 815 42.96 -0.54 -9.87
C LEU A 815 41.77 0.34 -9.50
N VAL A 816 40.53 -0.17 -9.53
CA VAL A 816 39.31 0.60 -9.22
C VAL A 816 39.39 1.36 -7.88
N PRO A 817 39.83 0.75 -6.74
CA PRO A 817 39.98 1.48 -5.48
C PRO A 817 40.97 2.66 -5.56
N LYS A 818 42.02 2.52 -6.37
CA LYS A 818 43.09 3.52 -6.53
C LYS A 818 42.62 4.66 -7.43
N VAL A 819 41.91 4.35 -8.52
CA VAL A 819 41.25 5.33 -9.39
C VAL A 819 40.21 6.13 -8.60
N ALA A 820 39.32 5.46 -7.86
CA ALA A 820 38.31 6.12 -7.03
C ALA A 820 38.94 7.07 -6.00
N LYS A 821 39.96 6.62 -5.27
CA LYS A 821 40.69 7.45 -4.29
C LYS A 821 41.34 8.68 -4.94
N LEU A 822 41.97 8.52 -6.11
CA LEU A 822 42.65 9.60 -6.82
C LEU A 822 41.65 10.63 -7.39
N VAL A 823 40.51 10.17 -7.92
CA VAL A 823 39.40 11.03 -8.37
C VAL A 823 38.83 11.85 -7.20
N GLU A 824 38.58 11.22 -6.05
CA GLU A 824 38.06 11.94 -4.87
C GLU A 824 39.10 12.90 -4.28
N ALA A 825 40.38 12.53 -4.22
CA ALA A 825 41.46 13.43 -3.80
C ALA A 825 41.54 14.68 -4.70
N ARG A 826 41.40 14.48 -6.02
CA ARG A 826 41.39 15.58 -6.99
C ARG A 826 40.17 16.49 -6.85
N ARG A 827 38.97 15.94 -6.54
CA ARG A 827 37.77 16.74 -6.25
C ARG A 827 37.97 17.64 -5.02
N LYS A 828 38.54 17.10 -3.94
CA LYS A 828 38.84 17.86 -2.70
C LYS A 828 39.87 18.98 -2.92
N GLU A 829 40.85 18.76 -3.80
CA GLU A 829 41.82 19.80 -4.18
C GLU A 829 41.15 20.96 -4.94
N GLU A 830 40.20 20.68 -5.84
CA GLU A 830 39.43 21.70 -6.57
C GLU A 830 38.50 22.55 -5.69
N GLU A 831 37.99 21.97 -4.60
CA GLU A 831 37.18 22.66 -3.60
C GLU A 831 38.04 23.67 -2.79
N GLN A 832 39.33 23.36 -2.59
CA GLN A 832 40.24 24.16 -1.77
C GLN A 832 40.95 25.28 -2.55
N ASN A 833 41.42 25.02 -3.79
CA ASN A 833 42.04 26.06 -4.60
C ASN A 833 41.91 25.75 -6.11
N ARG A 834 41.14 26.57 -6.84
CA ARG A 834 40.70 26.27 -8.20
C ARG A 834 41.78 26.41 -9.28
N ASP A 835 42.77 27.26 -9.05
CA ASP A 835 43.70 27.74 -10.09
C ASP A 835 45.15 27.28 -9.88
N ARG A 836 45.41 26.43 -8.85
CA ARG A 836 46.74 25.90 -8.56
C ARG A 836 47.05 24.65 -9.40
N PRO A 837 48.27 24.51 -9.97
CA PRO A 837 48.72 23.26 -10.58
C PRO A 837 48.65 22.10 -9.58
N THR A 838 48.00 21.00 -9.96
CA THR A 838 47.71 19.90 -9.03
C THR A 838 48.96 19.10 -8.67
N ALA A 839 49.16 18.88 -7.37
CA ALA A 839 50.24 18.04 -6.85
C ALA A 839 50.06 16.56 -7.28
N LEU A 840 48.83 16.16 -7.63
CA LEU A 840 48.46 14.80 -8.01
C LEU A 840 48.82 14.46 -9.47
N THR A 841 49.33 15.41 -10.27
CA THR A 841 49.69 15.19 -11.70
C THR A 841 50.59 13.95 -11.91
N LYS A 842 51.56 13.73 -11.01
CA LYS A 842 52.47 12.57 -11.09
C LYS A 842 51.75 11.25 -10.85
N GLU A 843 50.82 11.21 -9.89
CA GLU A 843 50.00 10.04 -9.58
C GLU A 843 49.00 9.75 -10.69
N TYR A 844 48.40 10.80 -11.27
CA TYR A 844 47.54 10.72 -12.45
C TYR A 844 48.26 10.08 -13.64
N ASN A 845 49.41 10.60 -14.03
CA ASN A 845 50.19 10.06 -15.17
C ASN A 845 50.60 8.59 -14.92
N HIS A 846 51.02 8.25 -13.70
CA HIS A 846 51.36 6.87 -13.34
C HIS A 846 50.12 5.94 -13.37
N MET A 847 48.96 6.40 -12.89
CA MET A 847 47.72 5.62 -12.91
C MET A 847 47.22 5.41 -14.34
N LEU A 848 47.30 6.44 -15.19
CA LEU A 848 46.94 6.38 -16.60
C LEU A 848 47.84 5.37 -17.33
N GLN A 849 49.16 5.44 -17.14
CA GLN A 849 50.11 4.47 -17.71
C GLN A 849 49.79 3.03 -17.28
N ARG A 850 49.43 2.80 -16.01
CA ARG A 850 49.02 1.48 -15.50
C ARG A 850 47.72 0.97 -16.12
N LEU A 851 46.73 1.85 -16.31
CA LEU A 851 45.48 1.49 -17.00
C LEU A 851 45.77 1.11 -18.45
N HIS A 852 46.65 1.84 -19.15
CA HIS A 852 47.09 1.51 -20.50
C HIS A 852 47.89 0.20 -20.60
N SER A 853 48.67 -0.17 -19.59
CA SER A 853 49.48 -1.41 -19.62
C SER A 853 48.70 -2.70 -19.37
N ILE A 854 47.39 -2.64 -19.11
CA ILE A 854 46.57 -3.84 -18.92
C ILE A 854 46.30 -4.49 -20.27
N ASN A 855 46.79 -5.72 -20.43
CA ASN A 855 46.49 -6.58 -21.57
C ASN A 855 45.15 -7.31 -21.32
N GLU A 856 44.25 -7.24 -22.29
CA GLU A 856 42.90 -7.82 -22.26
C GLU A 856 42.89 -9.36 -22.13
N GLY A 857 43.99 -10.01 -22.54
CA GLY A 857 44.12 -11.47 -22.57
C GLY A 857 44.64 -12.13 -21.29
N ASP A 858 45.21 -11.39 -20.34
CA ASP A 858 46.03 -11.94 -19.25
C ASP A 858 45.24 -12.72 -18.18
N ASP A 859 43.95 -12.45 -18.00
CA ASP A 859 43.14 -13.00 -16.90
C ASP A 859 42.38 -14.28 -17.30
N ASP A 860 43.10 -15.40 -17.51
CA ASP A 860 42.48 -16.73 -17.54
C ASP A 860 42.63 -17.46 -16.20
N SER A 861 41.58 -17.38 -15.37
CA SER A 861 41.57 -18.00 -14.05
C SER A 861 40.85 -19.34 -13.96
N ASN A 862 40.09 -19.76 -14.99
CA ASN A 862 39.26 -20.98 -14.93
C ASN A 862 38.92 -21.64 -16.31
N GLY A 863 39.28 -21.10 -17.47
CA GLY A 863 39.05 -21.73 -18.79
C GLY A 863 37.58 -21.92 -19.27
N LEU A 864 36.58 -21.73 -18.40
CA LEU A 864 35.16 -22.04 -18.65
C LEU A 864 34.48 -21.26 -19.80
N ARG A 865 35.13 -20.28 -20.47
CA ARG A 865 34.45 -19.27 -21.31
C ARG A 865 35.27 -18.71 -22.49
N PRO A 866 34.60 -18.23 -23.56
CA PRO A 866 35.26 -17.66 -24.73
C PRO A 866 36.18 -16.47 -24.40
N TYR A 867 37.42 -16.54 -24.89
CA TYR A 867 38.42 -15.48 -24.77
C TYR A 867 37.93 -14.13 -25.29
N LYS A 868 37.29 -14.11 -26.47
CA LYS A 868 36.85 -12.88 -27.16
C LYS A 868 35.89 -12.03 -26.31
N GLU A 869 34.95 -12.66 -25.60
CA GLU A 869 34.02 -11.94 -24.74
C GLU A 869 34.70 -11.37 -23.48
N ARG A 870 35.65 -12.10 -22.89
CA ARG A 870 36.46 -11.62 -21.75
C ARG A 870 37.33 -10.43 -22.15
N ALA A 871 37.99 -10.50 -23.30
CA ALA A 871 38.83 -9.43 -23.81
C ALA A 871 38.00 -8.16 -24.08
N GLY A 872 36.93 -8.29 -24.87
CA GLY A 872 36.03 -7.16 -25.18
C GLY A 872 35.38 -6.54 -23.94
N ALA A 873 35.00 -7.35 -22.93
CA ALA A 873 34.50 -6.83 -21.66
C ALA A 873 35.58 -6.03 -20.89
N THR A 874 36.82 -6.52 -20.86
CA THR A 874 37.98 -5.83 -20.25
C THR A 874 38.26 -4.50 -20.97
N MET A 875 38.30 -4.50 -22.31
CA MET A 875 38.52 -3.32 -23.15
C MET A 875 37.49 -2.20 -22.90
N ILE A 876 36.20 -2.54 -22.89
CA ILE A 876 35.10 -1.60 -22.61
C ILE A 876 35.32 -0.91 -21.26
N TYR A 877 35.68 -1.71 -20.26
CA TYR A 877 35.85 -1.27 -18.88
C TYR A 877 37.11 -0.43 -18.65
N GLN A 878 38.21 -0.81 -19.30
CA GLN A 878 39.50 -0.12 -19.27
C GLN A 878 39.37 1.30 -19.87
N ASN A 879 38.71 1.42 -21.03
CA ASN A 879 38.43 2.71 -21.64
C ASN A 879 37.55 3.60 -20.76
N ALA A 880 36.48 3.05 -20.19
CA ALA A 880 35.61 3.81 -19.27
C ALA A 880 36.36 4.28 -18.00
N LEU A 881 37.25 3.47 -17.42
CA LEU A 881 38.07 3.87 -16.27
C LEU A 881 39.08 4.97 -16.61
N ILE A 882 39.67 4.93 -17.81
CA ILE A 882 40.57 5.98 -18.30
C ILE A 882 39.79 7.30 -18.45
N VAL A 883 38.64 7.29 -19.13
CA VAL A 883 37.80 8.49 -19.32
C VAL A 883 37.25 9.02 -18.00
N TYR A 884 36.87 8.14 -17.06
CA TYR A 884 36.47 8.54 -15.71
C TYR A 884 37.61 9.24 -14.95
N LEU A 885 38.83 8.69 -14.99
CA LEU A 885 40.00 9.31 -14.38
C LEU A 885 40.36 10.64 -15.05
N GLN A 886 40.39 10.70 -16.38
CA GLN A 886 40.62 11.93 -17.15
C GLN A 886 39.62 13.03 -16.78
N SER A 887 38.33 12.68 -16.63
CA SER A 887 37.29 13.64 -16.24
C SER A 887 37.57 14.34 -14.91
N ALA A 888 38.30 13.71 -13.98
CA ALA A 888 38.69 14.34 -12.72
C ALA A 888 39.78 15.41 -12.90
N PHE A 889 40.65 15.27 -13.90
CA PHE A 889 41.77 16.20 -14.14
C PHE A 889 41.44 17.28 -15.19
N TYR A 890 40.52 16.99 -16.13
CA TYR A 890 40.05 17.94 -17.14
C TYR A 890 38.66 18.49 -16.81
N ARG A 891 38.62 19.63 -16.10
CA ARG A 891 37.38 20.27 -15.63
C ARG A 891 36.39 20.61 -16.75
N ASN A 892 36.88 21.02 -17.91
CA ASN A 892 36.10 21.18 -19.13
C ASN A 892 36.74 20.34 -20.24
N MET A 893 36.29 19.09 -20.38
CA MET A 893 36.85 18.16 -21.38
C MET A 893 36.67 18.67 -22.81
N LEU A 894 35.56 19.36 -23.11
CA LEU A 894 35.26 19.95 -24.42
C LEU A 894 36.25 21.07 -24.83
N ALA A 895 36.97 21.67 -23.88
CA ALA A 895 37.96 22.71 -24.17
C ALA A 895 39.34 22.16 -24.59
N ASN A 896 39.55 20.83 -24.57
CA ASN A 896 40.79 20.19 -25.00
C ASN A 896 40.54 19.32 -26.25
N PRO A 897 40.92 19.78 -27.46
CA PRO A 897 40.69 19.03 -28.70
C PRO A 897 41.40 17.68 -28.77
N GLU A 898 42.61 17.56 -28.23
CA GLU A 898 43.41 16.32 -28.24
C GLU A 898 42.73 15.23 -27.39
N LEU A 899 42.30 15.60 -26.18
CA LEU A 899 41.55 14.72 -25.29
C LEU A 899 40.20 14.31 -25.91
N MET A 900 39.51 15.23 -26.58
CA MET A 900 38.24 14.93 -27.24
C MET A 900 38.42 13.95 -28.41
N PHE A 901 39.49 14.11 -29.20
CA PHE A 901 39.85 13.17 -30.26
C PHE A 901 40.19 11.78 -29.69
N GLU A 902 40.95 11.72 -28.60
CA GLU A 902 41.25 10.46 -27.89
C GLU A 902 39.96 9.77 -27.42
N ILE A 903 39.02 10.51 -26.81
CA ILE A 903 37.74 9.98 -26.33
C ILE A 903 36.87 9.45 -27.47
N GLU A 904 36.78 10.19 -28.59
CA GLU A 904 36.02 9.76 -29.77
C GLU A 904 36.62 8.48 -30.39
N GLN A 905 37.95 8.37 -30.48
CA GLN A 905 38.62 7.12 -30.89
C GLN A 905 38.31 5.95 -29.94
N ARG A 906 38.34 6.16 -28.62
CA ARG A 906 37.99 5.12 -27.63
C ARG A 906 36.54 4.67 -27.76
N ILE A 907 35.62 5.59 -28.03
CA ILE A 907 34.21 5.23 -28.30
C ILE A 907 34.15 4.35 -29.56
N ASP A 908 34.72 4.77 -30.69
CA ASP A 908 34.67 3.97 -31.92
C ASP A 908 35.32 2.58 -31.79
N GLN A 909 36.44 2.46 -31.06
CA GLN A 909 37.05 1.16 -30.72
C GLN A 909 36.13 0.29 -29.83
N MET A 910 35.43 0.93 -28.90
CA MET A 910 34.53 0.25 -27.96
C MET A 910 33.25 -0.27 -28.62
N MET A 911 32.65 0.48 -29.55
CA MET A 911 31.31 0.23 -30.07
C MET A 911 31.05 -1.20 -30.59
N PRO A 912 31.94 -1.85 -31.38
CA PRO A 912 31.71 -3.22 -31.87
C PRO A 912 31.57 -4.24 -30.73
N ASN A 913 32.43 -4.14 -29.71
CA ASN A 913 32.37 -4.99 -28.53
C ASN A 913 31.18 -4.61 -27.63
N PHE A 914 30.84 -3.33 -27.51
CA PHE A 914 29.66 -2.90 -26.75
C PHE A 914 28.37 -3.45 -27.36
N TYR A 915 28.17 -3.36 -28.67
CA TYR A 915 27.03 -4.03 -29.33
C TYR A 915 27.07 -5.55 -29.14
N THR A 916 28.21 -6.18 -29.42
CA THR A 916 28.33 -7.65 -29.36
C THR A 916 28.08 -8.19 -27.95
N LEU A 917 28.48 -7.47 -26.89
CA LEU A 917 28.40 -7.95 -25.51
C LEU A 917 27.21 -7.39 -24.74
N PHE A 918 26.76 -6.16 -25.00
CA PHE A 918 25.65 -5.54 -24.25
C PHE A 918 24.27 -5.86 -24.84
N VAL A 919 24.16 -5.94 -26.16
CA VAL A 919 22.88 -6.16 -26.87
C VAL A 919 22.55 -7.64 -27.06
N SER A 920 23.56 -8.52 -27.08
CA SER A 920 23.36 -9.98 -27.17
C SER A 920 22.98 -10.60 -25.83
N GLU A 921 22.76 -11.92 -25.82
CA GLU A 921 22.63 -12.72 -24.58
C GLU A 921 23.98 -13.01 -23.90
N SER A 922 25.07 -12.29 -24.23
CA SER A 922 26.35 -12.46 -23.54
C SER A 922 26.17 -12.27 -22.03
N PRO A 923 26.70 -13.19 -21.20
CA PRO A 923 26.63 -13.07 -19.75
C PRO A 923 27.33 -11.81 -19.21
N PHE A 924 28.25 -11.22 -19.97
CA PHE A 924 29.01 -10.04 -19.57
C PHE A 924 28.18 -8.76 -19.58
N ARG A 925 27.06 -8.68 -20.33
CA ARG A 925 26.19 -7.48 -20.38
C ARG A 925 25.79 -6.95 -19.00
N ARG A 926 25.60 -7.88 -18.07
CA ARG A 926 25.17 -7.66 -16.68
C ARG A 926 26.17 -6.81 -15.88
N MET A 927 27.42 -6.72 -16.34
CA MET A 927 28.49 -5.90 -15.73
C MET A 927 28.70 -4.56 -16.45
N LEU A 928 28.19 -4.39 -17.68
CA LEU A 928 28.57 -3.32 -18.60
C LEU A 928 27.69 -2.05 -18.52
N LEU A 929 26.77 -1.98 -17.56
CA LEU A 929 25.95 -0.77 -17.32
C LEU A 929 26.82 0.46 -17.01
N TRP A 930 27.68 0.38 -15.98
CA TRP A 930 28.61 1.47 -15.61
C TRP A 930 29.44 1.98 -16.79
N PRO A 931 30.25 1.15 -17.50
CA PRO A 931 31.08 1.67 -18.58
C PRO A 931 30.25 2.16 -19.78
N GLY A 932 29.08 1.58 -20.05
CA GLY A 932 28.15 2.07 -21.06
C GLY A 932 27.61 3.48 -20.74
N VAL A 933 27.29 3.76 -19.47
CA VAL A 933 26.84 5.08 -19.02
C VAL A 933 27.99 6.09 -19.04
N ILE A 934 29.18 5.72 -18.53
CA ILE A 934 30.36 6.59 -18.57
C ILE A 934 30.72 6.99 -20.00
N MET A 935 30.85 6.03 -20.92
CA MET A 935 31.24 6.31 -22.31
C MET A 935 30.11 6.97 -23.10
N GLY A 936 28.84 6.61 -22.84
CA GLY A 936 27.67 7.27 -23.42
C GLY A 936 27.55 8.75 -23.03
N SER A 937 27.98 9.13 -21.83
CA SER A 937 28.01 10.54 -21.40
C SER A 937 29.00 11.42 -22.19
N CYS A 938 29.96 10.79 -22.87
CA CYS A 938 30.92 11.45 -23.74
C CYS A 938 30.51 11.40 -25.24
N ALA A 939 29.42 10.72 -25.59
CA ALA A 939 28.96 10.59 -26.97
C ALA A 939 28.44 11.92 -27.52
N ARG A 940 29.04 12.39 -28.62
CA ARG A 940 28.66 13.64 -29.32
C ARG A 940 28.07 13.41 -30.71
N SER A 941 28.60 12.44 -31.45
CA SER A 941 28.09 12.12 -32.78
C SER A 941 26.74 11.43 -32.68
N GLU A 942 25.83 11.74 -33.62
CA GLU A 942 24.51 11.09 -33.69
C GLU A 942 24.65 9.57 -33.81
N LYS A 943 25.64 9.08 -34.57
CA LYS A 943 26.03 7.66 -34.66
C LYS A 943 26.30 7.03 -33.28
N HIS A 944 27.11 7.68 -32.44
CA HIS A 944 27.43 7.18 -31.10
C HIS A 944 26.21 7.23 -30.18
N ILE A 945 25.48 8.35 -30.17
CA ILE A 945 24.26 8.53 -29.35
C ILE A 945 23.20 7.49 -29.72
N MET A 946 22.90 7.31 -31.01
CA MET A 946 21.98 6.27 -31.49
C MET A 946 22.44 4.87 -31.09
N GLY A 947 23.75 4.60 -31.07
CA GLY A 947 24.27 3.29 -30.70
C GLY A 947 24.19 2.97 -29.21
N PHE A 948 24.53 3.92 -28.33
CA PHE A 948 24.30 3.76 -26.89
C PHE A 948 22.79 3.68 -26.58
N ARG A 949 21.97 4.52 -27.22
CA ARG A 949 20.50 4.49 -27.12
C ARG A 949 19.91 3.15 -27.55
N ALA A 950 20.39 2.58 -28.66
CA ALA A 950 20.01 1.23 -29.10
C ALA A 950 20.45 0.18 -28.06
N GLY A 951 21.68 0.29 -27.55
CA GLY A 951 22.20 -0.55 -26.46
C GLY A 951 21.28 -0.62 -25.25
N PHE A 952 20.89 0.54 -24.71
CA PHE A 952 20.00 0.61 -23.55
C PHE A 952 18.54 0.23 -23.85
N LYS A 953 18.05 0.40 -25.09
CA LYS A 953 16.66 0.08 -25.48
C LYS A 953 16.45 -1.35 -25.96
N ALA A 954 17.49 -2.06 -26.41
CA ALA A 954 17.37 -3.32 -27.16
C ALA A 954 16.56 -4.42 -26.45
N ARG A 955 16.43 -4.38 -25.12
CA ARG A 955 15.48 -5.20 -24.35
C ARG A 955 14.83 -4.42 -23.20
N ALA A 956 13.93 -3.48 -23.50
CA ALA A 956 13.13 -2.80 -22.47
C ALA A 956 12.28 -3.77 -21.59
N THR A 957 12.03 -4.99 -22.09
CA THR A 957 11.33 -6.08 -21.41
C THR A 957 12.32 -7.01 -20.69
N GLY A 958 12.17 -7.12 -19.36
CA GLY A 958 12.94 -8.06 -18.56
C GLY A 958 14.36 -7.59 -18.20
N THR A 959 14.58 -6.29 -18.04
CA THR A 959 15.84 -5.73 -17.51
C THR A 959 15.69 -5.23 -16.07
N PRO A 960 16.77 -5.18 -15.27
CA PRO A 960 16.76 -4.58 -13.95
C PRO A 960 16.49 -3.07 -14.05
N GLY A 961 15.87 -2.50 -13.02
CA GLY A 961 15.53 -1.08 -12.99
C GLY A 961 16.74 -0.15 -13.10
N ALA A 962 17.90 -0.51 -12.54
CA ALA A 962 19.13 0.27 -12.66
C ALA A 962 19.54 0.52 -14.13
N VAL A 963 19.28 -0.41 -15.05
CA VAL A 963 19.51 -0.20 -16.49
C VAL A 963 18.58 0.87 -17.05
N LYS A 964 17.31 0.87 -16.64
CA LYS A 964 16.31 1.87 -17.03
C LYS A 964 16.64 3.26 -16.44
N THR A 965 17.13 3.30 -15.20
CA THR A 965 17.59 4.53 -14.54
C THR A 965 18.88 5.09 -15.17
N GLY A 966 19.86 4.24 -15.48
CA GLY A 966 21.08 4.64 -16.21
C GLY A 966 20.76 5.19 -17.61
N ALA A 967 19.87 4.51 -18.35
CA ALA A 967 19.37 5.00 -19.64
C ALA A 967 18.67 6.36 -19.51
N ARG A 968 17.84 6.55 -18.47
CA ARG A 968 17.16 7.83 -18.18
C ARG A 968 18.16 8.96 -17.89
N ILE A 969 19.20 8.72 -17.11
CA ILE A 969 20.23 9.74 -16.80
C ILE A 969 20.97 10.16 -18.09
N ILE A 970 21.28 9.20 -18.96
CA ILE A 970 21.95 9.47 -20.23
C ILE A 970 21.04 10.23 -21.21
N GLU A 971 19.76 9.86 -21.31
CA GLU A 971 18.79 10.63 -22.11
C GLU A 971 18.57 12.04 -21.53
N LEU A 972 18.58 12.23 -20.20
CA LEU A 972 18.53 13.57 -19.61
C LEU A 972 19.79 14.38 -19.97
N LEU A 973 20.97 13.77 -19.93
CA LEU A 973 22.24 14.41 -20.29
C LEU A 973 22.27 14.86 -21.75
N TRP A 974 21.90 13.98 -22.69
CA TRP A 974 21.89 14.32 -24.12
C TRP A 974 20.86 15.37 -24.53
N ASN A 975 19.80 15.58 -23.73
CA ASN A 975 18.75 16.56 -24.00
C ASN A 975 18.90 17.85 -23.17
N ASP A 976 19.93 17.98 -22.35
CA ASP A 976 20.17 19.19 -21.54
C ASP A 976 20.96 20.24 -22.35
N PRO A 977 20.45 21.49 -22.51
CA PRO A 977 21.15 22.53 -23.26
C PRO A 977 22.36 23.12 -22.52
N ASP A 978 22.58 22.79 -21.25
CA ASP A 978 23.71 23.29 -20.48
C ASP A 978 25.02 22.58 -20.87
N PRO A 979 26.09 23.29 -21.29
CA PRO A 979 27.36 22.67 -21.69
C PRO A 979 28.07 21.93 -20.55
N ARG A 980 27.63 22.09 -19.29
CA ARG A 980 28.09 21.29 -18.15
C ARG A 980 27.55 19.86 -18.18
N ALA A 981 26.48 19.57 -18.92
CA ALA A 981 25.90 18.25 -19.12
C ALA A 981 26.73 17.41 -20.12
N PHE A 982 28.03 17.30 -19.89
CA PHE A 982 28.94 16.50 -20.72
C PHE A 982 29.88 15.64 -19.87
N GLY A 983 30.08 14.39 -20.29
CA GLY A 983 30.99 13.43 -19.66
C GLY A 983 30.61 13.05 -18.21
N PRO A 984 31.53 12.39 -17.48
CA PRO A 984 31.24 11.90 -16.13
C PRO A 984 30.95 12.99 -15.09
N ARG A 985 31.52 14.20 -15.26
CA ARG A 985 31.14 15.37 -14.46
C ARG A 985 29.71 15.84 -14.79
N GLY A 986 29.33 15.78 -16.07
CA GLY A 986 27.96 16.04 -16.52
C GLY A 986 26.94 15.08 -15.93
N LEU A 987 27.29 13.79 -15.76
CA LEU A 987 26.43 12.84 -15.05
C LEU A 987 26.17 13.30 -13.60
N SER A 988 27.21 13.69 -12.86
CA SER A 988 27.04 14.27 -11.51
C SER A 988 26.18 15.55 -11.50
N TYR A 989 26.33 16.42 -12.51
CA TYR A 989 25.49 17.62 -12.67
C TYR A 989 24.01 17.26 -12.92
N ILE A 990 23.72 16.37 -13.87
CA ILE A 990 22.37 15.89 -14.20
C ILE A 990 21.72 15.18 -13.01
N MET A 991 22.47 14.32 -12.32
CA MET A 991 22.01 13.64 -11.10
C MET A 991 21.64 14.63 -10.00
N THR A 992 22.43 15.69 -9.82
CA THR A 992 22.12 16.79 -8.88
C THR A 992 20.86 17.56 -9.32
N LYS A 993 20.81 17.98 -10.59
CA LYS A 993 19.73 18.78 -11.19
C LYS A 993 18.37 18.11 -11.13
N HIS A 994 18.33 16.78 -11.26
CA HIS A 994 17.09 15.99 -11.27
C HIS A 994 16.84 15.18 -9.99
N GLY A 995 17.66 15.37 -8.93
CA GLY A 995 17.51 14.67 -7.66
C GLY A 995 17.63 13.14 -7.77
N ILE A 996 18.51 12.65 -8.65
CA ILE A 996 18.71 11.22 -8.92
C ILE A 996 19.94 10.73 -8.15
N SER A 997 19.73 9.81 -7.21
CA SER A 997 20.79 9.01 -6.60
C SER A 997 20.58 7.55 -6.99
N CYS A 998 21.55 6.91 -7.65
CA CYS A 998 21.36 5.52 -8.10
C CYS A 998 22.66 4.75 -8.17
N SER A 999 22.53 3.43 -8.09
CA SER A 999 23.59 2.48 -8.39
C SER A 999 23.70 2.23 -9.90
N LEU A 1000 24.93 2.31 -10.42
CA LEU A 1000 25.30 1.77 -11.73
C LEU A 1000 26.05 0.43 -11.62
N CYS A 1001 25.88 -0.31 -10.50
CA CYS A 1001 26.45 -1.63 -10.27
C CYS A 1001 26.09 -2.60 -11.40
#